data_AF-A0A2E8S0Q8-F1
#
_entry.id   AF-A0A2E8S0Q8-F1
#
_cell.length_a   1.000
_cell.length_b   1.000
_cell.length_c   1.000
_cell.angle_alpha   90.00
_cell.angle_beta   90.00
_cell.angle_gamma   90.00
#
_symmetry.space_group_name_H-M   'P 1'
#
loop_
_entity.id
_entity.type
_entity.pdbx_description
1 polymer ?
#
loop_
_entity_poly.entity_id
_entity_poly.type
_entity_poly.pdbx_seq_one_letter_code
_entity_poly.pdbx_strand_id
1 'polypeptide(L)'
;MKTTAYLLTLLLLWGCGSDTSSETNQCVVDEDCGTAEPCSLPLCVGGICSVEPLTGLACNDGDLCTMDTYCADGVCGGGVVLSCDDQNPCTDDSCSPDSGCTNASNTLPCDDTNDCTLDDQCVDSNCVGGTINDCDDGNICTQDSCSSEEGCTHTNVDVFCSDGDLCSQDDVCVDGVCEAGTPLDCDDQNPCTDDSCSPTQGCVHTVNDDPCDDRNECTAVDQCGGGSCVGMESVDCNDGNLCTTDSCDPELGCIQTDNNELCSDGDACSLHDVCLAGSCVPGDPLPCDDGNPCTDDFCDSTTGCVHLGNTDVCDDGNACTVVDICIEGSCQGITPLDCYDGNTCTKDLCFPLSGCSYEVLSGSCDDGNVCTVGETCSVDGTCTGGSCLEDATCAPQFPDQVCMPGECCRNIGATIHCFWSDAEPVFDGEVVTMSAIDSIVPLGSVTGDRISDTTYIYMTGLAQEPVYAPADGVLYQMAYYHMPWEETPMYLLFFQTSCEVGYHLDNLISVADSIGEAIEETPVIGSSLVIDPAVYISVEAGDFIGTVDATGPEAPLYFGVINLAKPVDFINPARYGESKRTLYADCPYDYFTAPLQNAYYQLFGTSGHVPVPGSTCRSASRDVAGTLAGAWFLDTALPLGPFGPQIAISTSLDGQLEIGGLGDGLIWISPDAPTFVLPEAVTTEHCYQAAGHFSFFKILPNQRLAVMHGSGPCPTEFLLEESYIYDR
;
A
#
# COMPACT_ATOMS: atom_id res chain seq x y z
N MET A 1 -5.27 8.60 -125.80
CA MET A 1 -6.15 8.91 -126.94
C MET A 1 -5.43 8.42 -128.19
N LYS A 2 -5.82 7.30 -128.83
CA LYS A 2 -6.86 7.25 -129.89
C LYS A 2 -6.61 8.39 -130.91
N THR A 3 -6.38 8.18 -132.21
CA THR A 3 -6.84 7.07 -133.08
C THR A 3 -6.35 7.28 -134.54
N THR A 4 -6.05 6.18 -135.25
CA THR A 4 -6.50 5.84 -136.63
C THR A 4 -5.97 6.68 -137.81
N ALA A 5 -5.06 6.17 -138.64
CA ALA A 5 -5.21 5.22 -139.77
C ALA A 5 -5.92 5.76 -141.02
N TYR A 6 -5.29 5.61 -142.20
CA TYR A 6 -5.96 5.22 -143.45
C TYR A 6 -5.02 4.38 -144.33
N LEU A 7 -5.57 3.25 -144.76
CA LEU A 7 -5.07 2.22 -145.67
C LEU A 7 -4.64 2.76 -147.04
N LEU A 8 -3.64 2.10 -147.65
CA LEU A 8 -3.69 1.78 -149.07
C LEU A 8 -3.20 0.33 -149.29
N THR A 9 -4.14 -0.58 -149.55
CA THR A 9 -3.91 -1.95 -150.01
C THR A 9 -3.58 -1.97 -151.50
N LEU A 10 -2.59 -2.76 -151.93
CA LEU A 10 -2.50 -3.25 -153.31
C LEU A 10 -2.22 -4.75 -153.33
N LEU A 11 -3.14 -5.51 -153.94
CA LEU A 11 -3.04 -6.94 -154.19
C LEU A 11 -2.48 -7.19 -155.61
N LEU A 12 -1.46 -8.04 -155.67
CA LEU A 12 -1.27 -9.21 -156.55
C LEU A 12 -1.25 -9.06 -158.11
N LEU A 13 -0.09 -9.48 -158.64
CA LEU A 13 0.14 -10.58 -159.61
C LEU A 13 0.27 -10.35 -161.13
N TRP A 14 1.25 -11.12 -161.69
CA TRP A 14 1.60 -11.48 -163.07
C TRP A 14 2.43 -10.44 -163.85
N GLY A 15 3.54 -10.76 -164.53
CA GLY A 15 4.25 -12.01 -164.83
C GLY A 15 5.36 -11.72 -165.86
N CYS A 16 6.46 -12.48 -165.82
CA CYS A 16 7.66 -12.39 -166.66
C CYS A 16 7.47 -12.67 -168.17
N GLY A 17 8.49 -12.29 -168.96
CA GLY A 17 8.87 -12.89 -170.24
C GLY A 17 9.18 -11.85 -171.32
N SER A 18 10.42 -11.34 -171.43
CA SER A 18 11.56 -11.88 -172.19
C SER A 18 11.57 -11.55 -173.70
N ASP A 19 12.49 -10.65 -174.04
CA ASP A 19 13.50 -10.74 -175.12
C ASP A 19 13.21 -10.52 -176.63
N THR A 20 14.03 -9.59 -177.14
CA THR A 20 14.82 -9.58 -178.39
C THR A 20 14.17 -9.40 -179.78
N SER A 21 14.64 -8.36 -180.47
CA SER A 21 15.14 -8.39 -181.87
C SER A 21 15.92 -7.09 -182.06
N SER A 22 17.13 -7.00 -182.61
CA SER A 22 17.85 -7.85 -183.54
C SER A 22 19.34 -7.56 -183.35
N GLU A 23 20.09 -8.64 -183.15
CA GLU A 23 21.50 -8.78 -183.48
C GLU A 23 21.87 -7.92 -184.71
N THR A 24 22.96 -7.17 -184.62
CA THR A 24 24.28 -7.76 -184.78
C THR A 24 25.10 -7.63 -183.50
N ASN A 25 25.02 -8.70 -182.69
CA ASN A 25 25.76 -9.01 -181.46
C ASN A 25 27.25 -9.18 -181.80
N GLN A 26 27.92 -8.03 -181.96
CA GLN A 26 29.34 -7.93 -182.22
C GLN A 26 29.89 -6.85 -181.30
N CYS A 27 30.41 -7.27 -180.14
CA CYS A 27 31.14 -6.37 -179.23
C CYS A 27 32.64 -6.42 -179.54
N VAL A 28 33.32 -5.30 -179.39
CA VAL A 28 34.78 -5.22 -179.56
C VAL A 28 35.45 -5.01 -178.19
N VAL A 29 34.73 -4.43 -177.23
CA VAL A 29 35.16 -4.20 -175.84
C VAL A 29 34.02 -4.47 -174.85
N ASP A 30 34.34 -4.73 -173.58
CA ASP A 30 33.37 -5.12 -172.52
C ASP A 30 32.29 -4.07 -172.26
N GLU A 31 32.58 -2.79 -172.48
CA GLU A 31 31.66 -1.67 -172.27
C GLU A 31 30.49 -1.66 -173.28
N ASP A 32 30.64 -2.39 -174.40
CA ASP A 32 29.55 -2.61 -175.37
C ASP A 32 28.42 -3.50 -174.77
N CYS A 33 28.63 -4.12 -173.60
CA CYS A 33 27.74 -5.12 -172.98
C CYS A 33 26.82 -4.60 -171.85
N GLY A 34 26.74 -3.28 -171.62
CA GLY A 34 25.84 -2.66 -170.64
C GLY A 34 26.48 -2.34 -169.28
N THR A 35 25.71 -1.79 -168.35
CA THR A 35 26.18 -1.36 -167.02
C THR A 35 25.99 -2.44 -165.94
N ALA A 36 26.91 -2.51 -164.97
CA ALA A 36 26.92 -3.50 -163.88
C ALA A 36 25.84 -3.25 -162.79
N GLU A 37 25.28 -4.34 -162.24
CA GLU A 37 24.35 -4.38 -161.10
C GLU A 37 25.08 -4.88 -159.83
N PRO A 38 24.62 -4.59 -158.58
CA PRO A 38 25.43 -4.73 -157.37
C PRO A 38 25.99 -6.13 -157.09
N CYS A 39 25.42 -7.19 -157.68
CA CYS A 39 25.99 -8.55 -157.62
C CYS A 39 26.30 -9.18 -159.00
N SER A 40 26.53 -8.41 -160.10
CA SER A 40 26.91 -8.98 -161.41
C SER A 40 27.67 -8.01 -162.36
N LEU A 41 28.62 -8.53 -163.17
CA LEU A 41 29.46 -7.76 -164.12
C LEU A 41 29.36 -8.26 -165.59
N PRO A 42 29.19 -7.37 -166.59
CA PRO A 42 29.17 -7.72 -168.02
C PRO A 42 30.56 -7.71 -168.70
N LEU A 43 30.84 -8.67 -169.62
CA LEU A 43 32.10 -8.93 -170.34
C LEU A 43 31.89 -9.32 -171.82
N CYS A 44 32.71 -8.81 -172.74
CA CYS A 44 32.74 -9.12 -174.17
C CYS A 44 33.81 -10.17 -174.53
N VAL A 45 33.39 -11.38 -174.90
CA VAL A 45 34.30 -12.50 -175.19
C VAL A 45 34.04 -13.05 -176.59
N GLY A 46 35.08 -13.07 -177.44
CA GLY A 46 34.98 -13.66 -178.78
C GLY A 46 34.03 -12.92 -179.72
N GLY A 47 33.74 -11.65 -179.44
CA GLY A 47 32.80 -10.82 -180.20
C GLY A 47 31.36 -10.85 -179.68
N ILE A 48 31.06 -11.52 -178.56
CA ILE A 48 29.71 -11.66 -178.00
C ILE A 48 29.71 -11.31 -176.50
N CYS A 49 28.68 -10.59 -176.04
CA CYS A 49 28.52 -10.19 -174.63
C CYS A 49 28.05 -11.33 -173.71
N SER A 50 28.57 -11.39 -172.49
CA SER A 50 28.25 -12.32 -171.39
C SER A 50 28.24 -11.61 -170.03
N VAL A 51 27.65 -12.20 -168.98
CA VAL A 51 27.61 -11.64 -167.61
C VAL A 51 28.09 -12.67 -166.59
N GLU A 52 28.94 -12.25 -165.66
CA GLU A 52 29.41 -13.08 -164.53
C GLU A 52 28.77 -12.61 -163.19
N PRO A 53 28.25 -13.55 -162.36
CA PRO A 53 27.73 -13.25 -161.03
C PRO A 53 28.85 -13.04 -159.99
N LEU A 54 28.62 -12.13 -159.04
CA LEU A 54 29.55 -11.80 -157.95
C LEU A 54 29.11 -12.42 -156.62
N THR A 55 30.11 -12.82 -155.82
CA THR A 55 29.94 -13.44 -154.50
C THR A 55 30.87 -12.77 -153.49
N GLY A 56 30.39 -12.55 -152.26
CA GLY A 56 31.15 -12.02 -151.11
C GLY A 56 31.18 -10.50 -150.94
N LEU A 57 30.46 -9.73 -151.76
CA LEU A 57 30.35 -8.27 -151.63
C LEU A 57 29.19 -7.86 -150.73
N ALA A 58 29.36 -6.86 -149.87
CA ALA A 58 28.29 -6.36 -149.01
C ALA A 58 27.14 -5.75 -149.84
N CYS A 59 25.91 -5.97 -149.37
CA CYS A 59 24.69 -5.48 -150.00
C CYS A 59 23.64 -5.16 -148.90
N ASN A 60 22.42 -4.76 -149.27
CA ASN A 60 21.34 -4.50 -148.32
C ASN A 60 20.05 -5.16 -148.84
N ASP A 61 19.44 -6.00 -148.01
CA ASP A 61 18.27 -6.83 -148.31
C ASP A 61 16.92 -6.21 -147.86
N GLY A 62 16.96 -5.07 -147.15
CA GLY A 62 15.79 -4.28 -146.80
C GLY A 62 15.07 -4.67 -145.50
N ASP A 63 15.60 -5.59 -144.69
CA ASP A 63 15.03 -6.02 -143.39
C ASP A 63 15.80 -5.37 -142.20
N LEU A 64 15.11 -4.62 -141.33
CA LEU A 64 15.71 -3.92 -140.18
C LEU A 64 16.09 -4.84 -139.01
N CYS A 65 15.60 -6.08 -139.00
CA CYS A 65 15.95 -7.08 -138.00
C CYS A 65 17.19 -7.90 -138.40
N THR A 66 17.80 -7.61 -139.56
CA THR A 66 19.03 -8.26 -140.03
C THR A 66 20.11 -7.24 -140.37
N MET A 67 21.33 -7.51 -139.93
CA MET A 67 22.52 -6.70 -140.25
C MET A 67 23.59 -7.52 -140.96
N ASP A 68 24.52 -6.82 -141.63
CA ASP A 68 25.69 -7.36 -142.32
C ASP A 68 25.40 -8.32 -143.48
N THR A 69 24.52 -7.90 -144.41
CA THR A 69 24.14 -8.73 -145.55
C THR A 69 25.11 -8.69 -146.74
N TYR A 70 25.21 -9.79 -147.50
CA TYR A 70 26.21 -9.95 -148.58
C TYR A 70 25.68 -10.70 -149.82
N CYS A 71 26.30 -10.47 -150.98
CA CYS A 71 26.00 -11.12 -152.26
C CYS A 71 26.48 -12.58 -152.22
N ALA A 72 25.60 -13.53 -152.51
CA ALA A 72 25.96 -14.92 -152.77
C ALA A 72 25.37 -15.36 -154.12
N ASP A 73 26.25 -15.73 -155.05
CA ASP A 73 25.91 -16.19 -156.41
C ASP A 73 24.93 -15.26 -157.15
N GLY A 74 25.13 -13.94 -157.00
CA GLY A 74 24.32 -12.92 -157.66
C GLY A 74 23.08 -12.43 -156.88
N VAL A 75 22.80 -12.94 -155.66
CA VAL A 75 21.65 -12.52 -154.82
C VAL A 75 22.13 -11.90 -153.51
N CYS A 76 21.53 -10.78 -153.10
CA CYS A 76 21.77 -10.17 -151.79
C CYS A 76 20.94 -10.85 -150.69
N GLY A 77 21.59 -11.40 -149.66
CA GLY A 77 20.91 -12.00 -148.50
C GLY A 77 21.88 -12.65 -147.52
N GLY A 78 21.34 -13.21 -146.43
CA GLY A 78 22.16 -13.71 -145.31
C GLY A 78 22.69 -12.55 -144.47
N GLY A 79 22.72 -12.69 -143.14
CA GLY A 79 23.05 -11.64 -142.17
C GLY A 79 22.84 -12.16 -140.74
N VAL A 80 23.11 -11.34 -139.72
CA VAL A 80 22.88 -11.68 -138.30
C VAL A 80 21.57 -11.04 -137.82
N VAL A 81 20.76 -11.80 -137.08
CA VAL A 81 19.50 -11.31 -136.48
C VAL A 81 19.80 -10.38 -135.30
N LEU A 82 19.13 -9.22 -135.25
CA LEU A 82 19.24 -8.23 -134.18
C LEU A 82 18.60 -8.75 -132.87
N SER A 83 19.34 -8.72 -131.75
CA SER A 83 18.83 -9.06 -130.42
C SER A 83 18.16 -7.85 -129.76
N CYS A 84 16.91 -8.02 -129.30
CA CYS A 84 16.09 -6.95 -128.73
C CYS A 84 15.94 -6.99 -127.20
N ASP A 85 16.62 -7.93 -126.54
CA ASP A 85 16.57 -8.13 -125.08
C ASP A 85 17.04 -6.86 -124.32
N ASP A 86 16.16 -6.30 -123.47
CA ASP A 86 16.45 -5.13 -122.65
C ASP A 86 16.78 -5.46 -121.18
N GLN A 87 16.84 -6.76 -120.84
CA GLN A 87 17.09 -7.29 -119.50
C GLN A 87 16.06 -6.89 -118.44
N ASN A 88 14.90 -6.35 -118.82
CA ASN A 88 13.80 -6.10 -117.90
C ASN A 88 12.86 -7.31 -117.87
N PRO A 89 12.78 -8.07 -116.75
CA PRO A 89 11.89 -9.23 -116.66
C PRO A 89 10.40 -8.86 -116.81
N CYS A 90 10.04 -7.59 -116.63
CA CYS A 90 8.69 -7.07 -116.81
C CYS A 90 8.34 -6.66 -118.24
N THR A 91 9.20 -6.96 -119.22
CA THR A 91 8.91 -6.79 -120.65
C THR A 91 9.15 -8.05 -121.46
N ASP A 92 8.32 -8.23 -122.49
CA ASP A 92 8.49 -9.26 -123.51
C ASP A 92 9.14 -8.62 -124.76
N ASP A 93 10.37 -9.02 -125.06
CA ASP A 93 11.18 -8.42 -126.12
C ASP A 93 11.02 -9.13 -127.47
N SER A 94 10.84 -8.35 -128.54
CA SER A 94 10.67 -8.88 -129.90
C SER A 94 11.20 -7.94 -130.99
N CYS A 95 11.57 -8.48 -132.16
CA CYS A 95 12.01 -7.70 -133.32
C CYS A 95 10.96 -7.75 -134.44
N SER A 96 10.61 -6.58 -134.98
CA SER A 96 9.72 -6.41 -136.13
C SER A 96 10.50 -5.92 -137.36
N PRO A 97 10.43 -6.61 -138.52
CA PRO A 97 11.20 -6.27 -139.73
C PRO A 97 11.00 -4.82 -140.23
N ASP A 98 9.86 -4.21 -139.91
CA ASP A 98 9.50 -2.85 -140.32
C ASP A 98 9.88 -1.76 -139.31
N SER A 99 10.03 -2.10 -138.02
CA SER A 99 10.17 -1.12 -136.93
C SER A 99 11.35 -1.37 -135.98
N GLY A 100 12.09 -2.46 -136.16
CA GLY A 100 13.16 -2.87 -135.24
C GLY A 100 12.61 -3.43 -133.92
N CYS A 101 13.36 -3.25 -132.84
CA CYS A 101 13.05 -3.80 -131.52
C CYS A 101 11.83 -3.16 -130.84
N THR A 102 10.99 -4.00 -130.21
CA THR A 102 9.81 -3.61 -129.43
C THR A 102 9.71 -4.44 -128.15
N ASN A 103 9.51 -3.77 -127.01
CA ASN A 103 9.47 -4.37 -125.67
C ASN A 103 8.10 -4.07 -125.05
N ALA A 104 7.28 -5.09 -124.80
CA ALA A 104 5.90 -4.94 -124.32
C ALA A 104 5.77 -5.33 -122.85
N SER A 105 5.13 -4.50 -122.02
CA SER A 105 4.94 -4.79 -120.59
C SER A 105 4.20 -6.12 -120.37
N ASN A 106 4.70 -6.95 -119.44
CA ASN A 106 4.04 -8.18 -118.99
C ASN A 106 3.57 -8.06 -117.52
N THR A 107 2.94 -9.13 -117.01
CA THR A 107 2.39 -9.20 -115.64
C THR A 107 2.93 -10.43 -114.89
N LEU A 108 4.10 -10.91 -115.29
CA LEU A 108 4.70 -12.09 -114.70
C LEU A 108 5.26 -11.77 -113.29
N PRO A 109 5.49 -12.79 -112.46
CA PRO A 109 6.22 -12.61 -111.22
C PRO A 109 7.61 -12.04 -111.50
N CYS A 110 8.02 -11.13 -110.63
CA CYS A 110 9.35 -10.54 -110.65
C CYS A 110 9.88 -10.50 -109.21
N ASP A 111 11.06 -9.94 -109.04
CA ASP A 111 11.70 -9.74 -107.74
C ASP A 111 12.04 -8.25 -107.67
N ASP A 112 11.44 -7.53 -106.72
CA ASP A 112 11.69 -6.09 -106.54
C ASP A 112 12.93 -5.82 -105.67
N THR A 113 13.65 -6.88 -105.29
CA THR A 113 14.86 -6.93 -104.45
C THR A 113 14.64 -6.44 -103.02
N ASN A 114 13.39 -6.36 -102.56
CA ASN A 114 13.04 -6.01 -101.19
C ASN A 114 12.55 -7.25 -100.42
N ASP A 115 13.37 -7.78 -99.54
CA ASP A 115 13.08 -9.00 -98.75
C ASP A 115 11.90 -8.84 -97.76
N CYS A 116 11.39 -7.61 -97.59
CA CYS A 116 10.20 -7.32 -96.79
C CYS A 116 8.89 -7.45 -97.56
N THR A 117 8.97 -7.67 -98.86
CA THR A 117 7.82 -7.95 -99.71
C THR A 117 7.92 -9.36 -100.27
N LEU A 118 6.78 -10.03 -100.29
CA LEU A 118 6.62 -11.36 -100.88
C LEU A 118 5.65 -11.24 -102.04
N ASP A 119 5.80 -12.12 -103.03
CA ASP A 119 4.92 -12.22 -104.20
C ASP A 119 4.90 -10.97 -105.10
N ASP A 120 6.08 -10.43 -105.44
CA ASP A 120 6.22 -9.23 -106.28
C ASP A 120 5.75 -9.46 -107.72
N GLN A 121 5.20 -8.40 -108.33
CA GLN A 121 4.54 -8.49 -109.64
C GLN A 121 4.91 -7.33 -110.56
N CYS A 122 4.96 -7.64 -111.85
CA CYS A 122 5.15 -6.63 -112.88
C CYS A 122 3.87 -5.79 -113.07
N VAL A 123 4.00 -4.48 -112.86
CA VAL A 123 2.95 -3.48 -113.13
C VAL A 123 3.55 -2.35 -113.95
N ASP A 124 2.97 -2.10 -115.13
CA ASP A 124 3.40 -1.04 -116.05
C ASP A 124 4.93 -1.02 -116.30
N SER A 125 5.51 -2.19 -116.59
CA SER A 125 6.96 -2.43 -116.82
C SER A 125 7.88 -2.22 -115.60
N ASN A 126 7.35 -2.07 -114.39
CA ASN A 126 8.13 -2.03 -113.15
C ASN A 126 7.78 -3.22 -112.27
N CYS A 127 8.77 -3.78 -111.57
CA CYS A 127 8.52 -4.75 -110.51
C CYS A 127 8.08 -3.99 -109.24
N VAL A 128 6.95 -4.39 -108.65
CA VAL A 128 6.44 -3.78 -107.41
C VAL A 128 6.21 -4.83 -106.34
N GLY A 129 6.64 -4.49 -105.11
CA GLY A 129 6.51 -5.34 -103.93
C GLY A 129 5.09 -5.78 -103.62
N GLY A 130 4.91 -7.06 -103.29
CA GLY A 130 3.61 -7.66 -102.96
C GLY A 130 3.19 -7.49 -101.49
N THR A 131 2.92 -8.60 -100.79
CA THR A 131 2.49 -8.60 -99.38
C THR A 131 3.66 -8.38 -98.43
N ILE A 132 3.45 -7.65 -97.33
CA ILE A 132 4.47 -7.44 -96.29
C ILE A 132 4.78 -8.76 -95.58
N ASN A 133 6.07 -9.07 -95.44
CA ASN A 133 6.58 -10.20 -94.66
C ASN A 133 6.41 -9.93 -93.15
N ASP A 134 5.68 -10.80 -92.45
CA ASP A 134 5.45 -10.67 -91.00
C ASP A 134 6.65 -11.23 -90.24
N CYS A 135 7.30 -10.36 -89.46
CA CYS A 135 8.54 -10.67 -88.76
C CYS A 135 8.35 -10.92 -87.26
N ASP A 136 7.12 -11.06 -86.76
CA ASP A 136 6.88 -11.39 -85.34
C ASP A 136 7.40 -12.80 -85.01
N ASP A 137 8.39 -12.90 -84.12
CA ASP A 137 8.94 -14.19 -83.66
C ASP A 137 8.28 -14.73 -82.38
N GLY A 138 7.35 -13.96 -81.80
CA GLY A 138 6.64 -14.29 -80.56
C GLY A 138 7.48 -14.17 -79.30
N ASN A 139 8.70 -13.63 -79.37
CA ASN A 139 9.55 -13.39 -78.20
C ASN A 139 9.44 -11.93 -77.73
N ILE A 140 8.92 -11.74 -76.51
CA ILE A 140 8.76 -10.40 -75.93
C ILE A 140 10.10 -9.68 -75.69
N CYS A 141 11.21 -10.43 -75.61
CA CYS A 141 12.55 -9.90 -75.41
C CYS A 141 13.24 -9.49 -76.70
N THR A 142 12.56 -9.59 -77.84
CA THR A 142 13.01 -9.09 -79.13
C THR A 142 12.06 -8.00 -79.63
N GLN A 143 12.63 -7.03 -80.34
CA GLN A 143 11.89 -6.11 -81.17
C GLN A 143 12.08 -6.51 -82.62
N ASP A 144 10.97 -6.85 -83.25
CA ASP A 144 10.94 -7.33 -84.61
C ASP A 144 10.87 -6.18 -85.61
N SER A 145 11.70 -6.26 -86.63
CA SER A 145 11.70 -5.30 -87.72
C SER A 145 12.09 -5.96 -89.04
N CYS A 146 11.61 -5.40 -90.15
CA CYS A 146 11.97 -5.88 -91.46
C CYS A 146 12.89 -4.89 -92.18
N SER A 147 14.04 -5.38 -92.65
CA SER A 147 15.00 -4.66 -93.48
C SER A 147 14.88 -5.09 -94.93
N SER A 148 14.83 -4.13 -95.86
CA SER A 148 14.68 -4.43 -97.29
C SER A 148 15.84 -5.24 -97.89
N GLU A 149 17.00 -5.29 -97.23
CA GLU A 149 18.18 -6.04 -97.70
C GLU A 149 18.45 -7.34 -96.93
N GLU A 150 17.96 -7.46 -95.70
CA GLU A 150 18.28 -8.59 -94.80
C GLU A 150 17.04 -9.38 -94.37
N GLY A 151 15.84 -8.94 -94.77
CA GLY A 151 14.57 -9.53 -94.37
C GLY A 151 14.25 -9.28 -92.90
N CYS A 152 13.66 -10.29 -92.23
CA CYS A 152 13.28 -10.19 -90.83
C CYS A 152 14.50 -10.16 -89.90
N THR A 153 14.49 -9.20 -88.97
CA THR A 153 15.52 -9.01 -87.95
C THR A 153 14.84 -8.89 -86.58
N HIS A 154 15.42 -9.56 -85.58
CA HIS A 154 14.91 -9.63 -84.21
C HIS A 154 16.01 -9.11 -83.28
N THR A 155 15.83 -7.91 -82.71
CA THR A 155 16.86 -7.27 -81.88
C THR A 155 16.51 -7.36 -80.41
N ASN A 156 17.43 -7.82 -79.58
CA ASN A 156 17.22 -7.92 -78.13
C ASN A 156 16.84 -6.55 -77.53
N VAL A 157 15.82 -6.53 -76.69
CA VAL A 157 15.35 -5.34 -75.96
C VAL A 157 15.35 -5.58 -74.46
N ASP A 158 15.72 -4.55 -73.70
CA ASP A 158 15.76 -4.58 -72.24
C ASP A 158 14.40 -4.12 -71.68
N VAL A 159 13.37 -4.97 -71.82
CA VAL A 159 12.02 -4.75 -71.28
C VAL A 159 11.71 -5.74 -70.16
N PHE A 160 10.69 -5.42 -69.36
CA PHE A 160 10.12 -6.38 -68.41
C PHE A 160 9.46 -7.52 -69.17
N CYS A 161 9.67 -8.73 -68.69
CA CYS A 161 9.08 -9.94 -69.23
C CYS A 161 8.49 -10.75 -68.07
N SER A 162 8.01 -11.96 -68.37
CA SER A 162 7.66 -12.94 -67.34
C SER A 162 8.20 -14.28 -67.78
N ASP A 163 8.97 -14.92 -66.90
CA ASP A 163 9.52 -16.26 -67.15
C ASP A 163 8.48 -17.38 -66.88
N GLY A 164 7.31 -17.01 -66.37
CA GLY A 164 6.21 -17.91 -66.02
C GLY A 164 6.34 -18.57 -64.65
N ASP A 165 7.38 -18.25 -63.88
CA ASP A 165 7.56 -18.66 -62.49
C ASP A 165 6.93 -17.61 -61.56
N LEU A 166 5.95 -18.02 -60.75
CA LEU A 166 5.34 -17.12 -59.75
C LEU A 166 6.24 -16.85 -58.54
N CYS A 167 7.43 -17.46 -58.49
CA CYS A 167 8.42 -17.30 -57.43
C CYS A 167 9.56 -16.35 -57.77
N SER A 168 9.50 -15.72 -58.94
CA SER A 168 10.32 -14.57 -59.30
C SER A 168 9.42 -13.35 -59.47
N GLN A 169 10.00 -12.20 -59.16
CA GLN A 169 9.41 -10.91 -59.47
C GLN A 169 10.45 -10.05 -60.16
N ASP A 170 9.96 -9.09 -60.94
CA ASP A 170 10.82 -8.16 -61.67
C ASP A 170 11.72 -8.87 -62.70
N ASP A 171 11.19 -9.87 -63.41
CA ASP A 171 11.88 -10.57 -64.50
C ASP A 171 12.25 -9.60 -65.62
N VAL A 172 13.44 -9.78 -66.17
CA VAL A 172 14.01 -8.88 -67.16
C VAL A 172 14.57 -9.65 -68.35
N CYS A 173 14.41 -9.07 -69.53
CA CYS A 173 15.07 -9.56 -70.72
C CYS A 173 16.58 -9.33 -70.62
N VAL A 174 17.36 -10.41 -70.69
CA VAL A 174 18.81 -10.39 -70.76
C VAL A 174 19.22 -11.20 -71.98
N ASP A 175 19.94 -10.56 -72.90
CA ASP A 175 20.42 -11.19 -74.15
C ASP A 175 19.34 -11.92 -74.96
N GLY A 176 18.09 -11.41 -74.95
CA GLY A 176 16.97 -11.94 -75.72
C GLY A 176 16.22 -13.10 -75.06
N VAL A 177 16.56 -13.42 -73.80
CA VAL A 177 15.88 -14.42 -72.97
C VAL A 177 15.29 -13.73 -71.74
N CYS A 178 14.07 -14.12 -71.36
CA CYS A 178 13.51 -13.66 -70.09
C CYS A 178 14.19 -14.40 -68.94
N GLU A 179 14.96 -13.68 -68.12
CA GLU A 179 15.62 -14.24 -66.94
C GLU A 179 14.82 -13.89 -65.67
N ALA A 180 14.72 -14.87 -64.77
CA ALA A 180 14.10 -14.72 -63.46
C ALA A 180 14.71 -13.56 -62.68
N GLY A 181 13.87 -12.66 -62.18
CA GLY A 181 14.28 -11.53 -61.37
C GLY A 181 14.63 -11.91 -59.93
N THR A 182 14.23 -11.08 -58.97
CA THR A 182 14.47 -11.38 -57.55
C THR A 182 13.50 -12.46 -57.07
N PRO A 183 13.94 -13.42 -56.22
CA PRO A 183 13.05 -14.38 -55.60
C PRO A 183 11.93 -13.69 -54.81
N LEU A 184 10.70 -14.17 -54.97
CA LEU A 184 9.54 -13.70 -54.22
C LEU A 184 9.68 -14.09 -52.74
N ASP A 185 9.59 -13.09 -51.86
CA ASP A 185 9.57 -13.32 -50.42
C ASP A 185 8.17 -13.78 -49.99
N CYS A 186 8.10 -15.01 -49.49
CA CYS A 186 6.85 -15.64 -49.06
C CYS A 186 6.71 -15.73 -47.54
N ASP A 187 7.57 -15.06 -46.76
CA ASP A 187 7.44 -15.01 -45.31
C ASP A 187 6.19 -14.21 -44.90
N ASP A 188 5.19 -14.89 -44.33
CA ASP A 188 3.96 -14.23 -43.84
C ASP A 188 4.07 -13.75 -42.37
N GLN A 189 5.25 -13.93 -41.76
CA GLN A 189 5.57 -13.62 -40.36
C GLN A 189 4.71 -14.39 -39.35
N ASN A 190 4.02 -15.45 -39.76
CA ASN A 190 3.30 -16.33 -38.86
C ASN A 190 4.19 -17.54 -38.51
N PRO A 191 4.66 -17.67 -37.26
CA PRO A 191 5.48 -18.82 -36.86
C PRO A 191 4.76 -20.17 -36.97
N CYS A 192 3.42 -20.14 -37.11
CA CYS A 192 2.59 -21.33 -37.26
C CYS A 192 2.37 -21.79 -38.70
N THR A 193 3.13 -21.24 -39.63
CA THR A 193 3.18 -21.65 -41.02
C THR A 193 4.61 -21.86 -41.49
N ASP A 194 4.79 -22.91 -42.28
CA ASP A 194 6.00 -23.14 -43.05
C ASP A 194 5.79 -22.52 -44.43
N ASP A 195 6.57 -21.48 -44.71
CA ASP A 195 6.47 -20.70 -45.93
C ASP A 195 7.33 -21.28 -47.05
N SER A 196 6.70 -21.44 -48.20
CA SER A 196 7.37 -21.93 -49.40
C SER A 196 6.83 -21.21 -50.63
N CYS A 197 7.66 -21.10 -51.65
CA CYS A 197 7.21 -20.62 -52.94
C CYS A 197 7.06 -21.78 -53.92
N SER A 198 5.86 -21.89 -54.50
CA SER A 198 5.53 -22.86 -55.55
C SER A 198 5.48 -22.15 -56.90
N PRO A 199 6.29 -22.56 -57.91
CA PRO A 199 6.34 -21.88 -59.21
C PRO A 199 5.01 -21.70 -59.93
N THR A 200 4.02 -22.55 -59.61
CA THR A 200 2.67 -22.49 -60.21
C THR A 200 1.59 -21.91 -59.29
N GLN A 201 1.87 -21.73 -57.99
CA GLN A 201 0.87 -21.28 -57.02
C GLN A 201 1.27 -19.97 -56.31
N GLY A 202 2.51 -19.49 -56.51
CA GLY A 202 3.09 -18.39 -55.73
C GLY A 202 3.38 -18.84 -54.31
N CYS A 203 3.19 -17.94 -53.34
CA CYS A 203 3.40 -18.24 -51.93
C CYS A 203 2.38 -19.26 -51.39
N VAL A 204 2.91 -20.25 -50.69
CA VAL A 204 2.16 -21.33 -50.03
C VAL A 204 2.60 -21.39 -48.56
N HIS A 205 1.64 -21.15 -47.66
CA HIS A 205 1.83 -21.14 -46.21
C HIS A 205 1.18 -22.40 -45.62
N THR A 206 1.98 -23.37 -45.20
CA THR A 206 1.47 -24.67 -44.70
C THR A 206 1.45 -24.65 -43.18
N VAL A 207 0.30 -24.93 -42.55
CA VAL A 207 0.21 -24.96 -41.08
C VAL A 207 1.16 -26.00 -40.48
N ASN A 208 1.83 -25.64 -39.40
CA ASN A 208 2.70 -26.52 -38.61
C ASN A 208 2.18 -26.64 -37.16
N ASP A 209 2.85 -27.48 -36.37
CA ASP A 209 2.56 -27.72 -34.94
C ASP A 209 3.75 -27.33 -34.05
N ASP A 210 4.60 -26.41 -34.52
CA ASP A 210 5.82 -26.01 -33.81
C ASP A 210 5.50 -25.14 -32.58
N PRO A 211 6.46 -25.00 -31.63
CA PRO A 211 6.32 -24.06 -30.52
C PRO A 211 6.23 -22.62 -31.03
N CYS A 212 5.36 -21.84 -30.42
CA CYS A 212 5.16 -20.43 -30.73
C CYS A 212 4.98 -19.64 -29.42
N ASP A 213 4.60 -18.37 -29.52
CA ASP A 213 4.30 -17.49 -28.39
C ASP A 213 2.98 -16.78 -28.70
N ASP A 214 1.94 -17.05 -27.91
CA ASP A 214 0.60 -16.46 -28.10
C ASP A 214 0.46 -15.09 -27.39
N ARG A 215 1.53 -14.66 -26.71
CA ARG A 215 1.66 -13.43 -25.91
C ARG A 215 0.68 -13.35 -24.74
N ASN A 216 0.21 -14.50 -24.26
CA ASN A 216 -0.63 -14.59 -23.07
C ASN A 216 0.23 -15.11 -21.91
N GLU A 217 0.55 -14.23 -20.97
CA GLU A 217 1.35 -14.61 -19.78
C GLU A 217 0.63 -15.66 -18.90
N CYS A 218 -0.65 -15.93 -19.15
CA CYS A 218 -1.43 -16.96 -18.46
C CYS A 218 -1.32 -18.35 -19.06
N THR A 219 -0.52 -18.54 -20.12
CA THR A 219 -0.29 -19.85 -20.72
C THR A 219 1.17 -20.27 -20.55
N ALA A 220 1.38 -21.47 -20.00
CA ALA A 220 2.72 -21.97 -19.69
C ALA A 220 3.42 -22.58 -20.92
N VAL A 221 2.62 -23.00 -21.91
CA VAL A 221 3.07 -23.66 -23.13
C VAL A 221 2.15 -23.25 -24.27
N ASP A 222 2.75 -22.67 -25.30
CA ASP A 222 2.05 -22.27 -26.52
C ASP A 222 2.52 -23.12 -27.70
N GLN A 223 1.55 -23.56 -28.50
CA GLN A 223 1.80 -24.40 -29.66
C GLN A 223 0.93 -23.96 -30.82
N CYS A 224 1.43 -24.14 -32.04
CA CYS A 224 0.66 -23.91 -33.22
C CYS A 224 -0.51 -24.91 -33.33
N GLY A 225 -1.72 -24.37 -33.48
CA GLY A 225 -2.95 -25.13 -33.60
C GLY A 225 -3.84 -24.53 -34.68
N GLY A 226 -3.93 -25.19 -35.84
CA GLY A 226 -4.79 -24.74 -36.94
C GLY A 226 -4.34 -23.43 -37.59
N GLY A 227 -3.02 -23.15 -37.61
CA GLY A 227 -2.43 -21.97 -38.23
C GLY A 227 -2.41 -20.72 -37.34
N SER A 228 -2.70 -20.86 -36.06
CA SER A 228 -2.58 -19.79 -35.06
C SER A 228 -1.88 -20.32 -33.83
N CYS A 229 -1.14 -19.44 -33.14
CA CYS A 229 -0.53 -19.78 -31.87
C CYS A 229 -1.61 -19.86 -30.78
N VAL A 230 -1.66 -20.95 -30.04
CA VAL A 230 -2.62 -21.17 -28.96
C VAL A 230 -1.92 -21.68 -27.70
N GLY A 231 -2.20 -21.05 -26.56
CA GLY A 231 -1.78 -21.56 -25.28
C GLY A 231 -2.62 -22.76 -24.82
N MET A 232 -1.94 -23.81 -24.33
CA MET A 232 -2.58 -25.08 -23.96
C MET A 232 -2.78 -25.25 -22.44
N GLU A 233 -1.78 -24.87 -21.64
CA GLU A 233 -1.78 -25.06 -20.19
C GLU A 233 -1.89 -23.71 -19.49
N SER A 234 -2.86 -23.54 -18.58
CA SER A 234 -2.98 -22.32 -17.79
C SER A 234 -1.93 -22.28 -16.68
N VAL A 235 -1.33 -21.11 -16.45
CA VAL A 235 -0.48 -20.85 -15.29
C VAL A 235 -1.30 -20.95 -14.01
N ASP A 236 -0.79 -21.68 -13.01
CA ASP A 236 -1.36 -21.72 -11.67
C ASP A 236 -0.86 -20.52 -10.87
N CYS A 237 -1.75 -19.54 -10.66
CA CYS A 237 -1.46 -18.32 -9.91
C CYS A 237 -1.71 -18.46 -8.42
N ASN A 238 -2.03 -19.64 -7.92
CA ASN A 238 -2.28 -19.83 -6.49
C ASN A 238 -0.98 -19.66 -5.68
N ASP A 239 -0.91 -18.63 -4.84
CA ASP A 239 0.24 -18.37 -3.97
C ASP A 239 0.13 -18.99 -2.56
N GLY A 240 -1.01 -19.65 -2.28
CA GLY A 240 -1.31 -20.27 -1.00
C GLY A 240 -1.75 -19.28 0.09
N ASN A 241 -1.93 -17.99 -0.22
CA ASN A 241 -2.43 -16.98 0.70
C ASN A 241 -3.96 -16.90 0.63
N LEU A 242 -4.64 -17.27 1.71
CA LEU A 242 -6.10 -17.17 1.81
C LEU A 242 -6.61 -15.71 1.74
N CYS A 243 -5.74 -14.74 2.01
CA CYS A 243 -6.06 -13.32 2.00
C CYS A 243 -5.83 -12.61 0.67
N THR A 244 -5.52 -13.37 -0.38
CA THR A 244 -5.51 -12.87 -1.76
C THR A 244 -6.57 -13.60 -2.57
N THR A 245 -7.10 -12.91 -3.57
CA THR A 245 -7.81 -13.52 -4.67
C THR A 245 -6.85 -13.58 -5.84
N ASP A 246 -6.54 -14.81 -6.24
CA ASP A 246 -5.54 -15.08 -7.25
C ASP A 246 -6.21 -15.13 -8.61
N SER A 247 -5.67 -14.37 -9.55
CA SER A 247 -6.17 -14.34 -10.92
C SER A 247 -5.01 -14.20 -11.89
N CYS A 248 -5.27 -14.50 -13.15
CA CYS A 248 -4.28 -14.33 -14.19
C CYS A 248 -4.75 -13.29 -15.19
N ASP A 249 -3.93 -12.26 -15.36
CA ASP A 249 -4.10 -11.22 -16.37
C ASP A 249 -3.28 -11.60 -17.62
N PRO A 250 -3.89 -11.64 -18.82
CA PRO A 250 -3.19 -12.07 -20.02
C PRO A 250 -1.94 -11.26 -20.40
N GLU A 251 -1.81 -10.01 -19.94
CA GLU A 251 -0.67 -9.13 -20.24
C GLU A 251 0.33 -9.05 -19.07
N LEU A 252 -0.14 -9.17 -17.82
CA LEU A 252 0.69 -9.02 -16.62
C LEU A 252 1.06 -10.34 -15.94
N GLY A 253 0.43 -11.45 -16.33
CA GLY A 253 0.58 -12.76 -15.69
C GLY A 253 -0.20 -12.85 -14.38
N CYS A 254 0.36 -13.55 -13.39
CA CYS A 254 -0.32 -13.74 -12.11
C CYS A 254 -0.47 -12.45 -11.32
N ILE A 255 -1.71 -12.13 -10.96
CA ILE A 255 -2.10 -10.96 -10.19
C ILE A 255 -2.87 -11.38 -8.93
N GLN A 256 -2.32 -10.97 -7.78
CA GLN A 256 -2.90 -11.26 -6.46
C GLN A 256 -3.53 -9.98 -5.93
N THR A 257 -4.82 -10.05 -5.61
CA THR A 257 -5.54 -8.89 -5.06
C THR A 257 -5.99 -9.19 -3.64
N ASP A 258 -5.62 -8.32 -2.70
CA ASP A 258 -6.05 -8.43 -1.30
C ASP A 258 -7.58 -8.57 -1.22
N ASN A 259 -8.04 -9.56 -0.46
CA ASN A 259 -9.46 -9.79 -0.21
C ASN A 259 -9.82 -9.47 1.25
N ASN A 260 -11.11 -9.58 1.56
CA ASN A 260 -11.66 -9.34 2.91
C ASN A 260 -12.47 -10.54 3.41
N GLU A 261 -12.10 -11.74 2.98
CA GLU A 261 -12.76 -12.97 3.40
C GLU A 261 -12.33 -13.36 4.83
N LEU A 262 -13.05 -14.34 5.38
CA LEU A 262 -12.68 -14.94 6.67
C LEU A 262 -11.40 -15.78 6.50
N CYS A 263 -10.53 -15.69 7.50
CA CYS A 263 -9.29 -16.45 7.56
C CYS A 263 -9.09 -16.99 8.98
N SER A 264 -7.91 -17.55 9.24
CA SER A 264 -7.47 -17.88 10.59
C SER A 264 -6.03 -17.43 10.75
N ASP A 265 -5.76 -16.62 11.78
CA ASP A 265 -4.42 -16.15 12.11
C ASP A 265 -3.61 -17.20 12.91
N GLY A 266 -4.26 -18.31 13.28
CA GLY A 266 -3.69 -19.40 14.04
C GLY A 266 -3.68 -19.18 15.55
N ASP A 267 -4.22 -18.06 16.04
CA ASP A 267 -4.41 -17.76 17.46
C ASP A 267 -5.76 -18.33 17.92
N ALA A 268 -5.75 -19.16 18.96
CA ALA A 268 -6.98 -19.70 19.54
C ALA A 268 -7.80 -18.63 20.32
N CYS A 269 -7.23 -17.44 20.53
CA CYS A 269 -7.79 -16.33 21.30
C CYS A 269 -8.47 -15.26 20.46
N SER A 270 -8.50 -15.43 19.15
CA SER A 270 -9.19 -14.57 18.20
C SER A 270 -10.38 -15.33 17.60
N LEU A 271 -11.46 -14.59 17.37
CA LEU A 271 -12.66 -15.07 16.70
C LEU A 271 -12.92 -14.20 15.48
N HIS A 272 -13.38 -14.82 14.40
CA HIS A 272 -13.78 -14.11 13.19
C HIS A 272 -12.62 -13.32 12.55
N ASP A 273 -11.45 -13.93 12.44
CA ASP A 273 -10.31 -13.32 11.76
C ASP A 273 -10.67 -12.99 10.32
N VAL A 274 -10.17 -11.85 9.87
CA VAL A 274 -10.48 -11.30 8.55
C VAL A 274 -9.22 -10.92 7.82
N CYS A 275 -9.28 -11.04 6.50
CA CYS A 275 -8.22 -10.56 5.65
C CYS A 275 -8.24 -9.02 5.56
N LEU A 276 -7.08 -8.41 5.83
CA LEU A 276 -6.86 -6.98 5.71
C LEU A 276 -5.46 -6.73 5.17
N ALA A 277 -5.38 -6.01 4.04
CA ALA A 277 -4.11 -5.68 3.37
C ALA A 277 -3.24 -6.92 3.10
N GLY A 278 -3.86 -8.00 2.60
CA GLY A 278 -3.18 -9.22 2.18
C GLY A 278 -2.70 -10.13 3.32
N SER A 279 -3.02 -9.81 4.58
CA SER A 279 -2.69 -10.60 5.76
C SER A 279 -3.93 -10.93 6.57
N CYS A 280 -3.94 -12.10 7.21
CA CYS A 280 -4.98 -12.45 8.17
C CYS A 280 -4.73 -11.70 9.46
N VAL A 281 -5.71 -10.90 9.91
CA VAL A 281 -5.62 -10.14 11.16
C VAL A 281 -6.62 -10.69 12.18
N PRO A 282 -6.26 -10.72 13.47
CA PRO A 282 -7.13 -11.19 14.54
C PRO A 282 -8.44 -10.39 14.55
N GLY A 283 -9.55 -11.11 14.69
CA GLY A 283 -10.87 -10.52 14.87
C GLY A 283 -11.15 -10.14 16.33
N ASP A 284 -12.37 -10.46 16.79
CA ASP A 284 -12.79 -10.19 18.16
C ASP A 284 -12.03 -11.09 19.15
N PRO A 285 -11.62 -10.58 20.33
CA PRO A 285 -11.02 -11.42 21.35
C PRO A 285 -12.01 -12.47 21.87
N LEU A 286 -11.55 -13.71 22.04
CA LEU A 286 -12.31 -14.80 22.64
C LEU A 286 -12.61 -14.48 24.12
N PRO A 287 -13.89 -14.32 24.53
CA PRO A 287 -14.22 -14.08 25.92
C PRO A 287 -13.96 -15.35 26.75
N CYS A 288 -12.96 -15.29 27.62
CA CYS A 288 -12.55 -16.40 28.48
C CYS A 288 -12.98 -16.29 29.94
N ASP A 289 -13.74 -15.25 30.30
CA ASP A 289 -14.30 -15.12 31.65
C ASP A 289 -15.38 -16.21 31.87
N ASP A 290 -15.16 -17.12 32.83
CA ASP A 290 -16.12 -18.17 33.18
C ASP A 290 -17.09 -17.77 34.31
N GLY A 291 -16.93 -16.57 34.85
CA GLY A 291 -17.73 -16.00 35.93
C GLY A 291 -17.43 -16.60 37.30
N ASN A 292 -16.36 -17.39 37.45
CA ASN A 292 -15.92 -17.92 38.73
C ASN A 292 -14.87 -16.98 39.35
N PRO A 293 -15.14 -16.30 40.49
CA PRO A 293 -14.18 -15.41 41.13
C PRO A 293 -12.91 -16.14 41.62
N CYS A 294 -12.94 -17.47 41.68
CA CYS A 294 -11.82 -18.30 42.11
C CYS A 294 -10.90 -18.78 40.99
N THR A 295 -11.06 -18.27 39.78
CA THR A 295 -10.16 -18.53 38.67
C THR A 295 -9.64 -17.23 38.07
N ASP A 296 -8.34 -17.23 37.77
CA ASP A 296 -7.73 -16.24 36.90
C ASP A 296 -7.90 -16.73 35.46
N ASP A 297 -8.76 -16.03 34.73
CA ASP A 297 -9.10 -16.36 33.36
C ASP A 297 -8.16 -15.66 32.40
N PHE A 298 -7.48 -16.43 31.56
CA PHE A 298 -6.67 -15.90 30.49
C PHE A 298 -6.83 -16.73 29.24
N CYS A 299 -6.53 -16.11 28.11
CA CYS A 299 -6.52 -16.81 26.85
C CYS A 299 -5.09 -17.17 26.46
N ASP A 300 -4.83 -18.47 26.29
CA ASP A 300 -3.59 -19.01 25.77
C ASP A 300 -3.71 -19.17 24.25
N SER A 301 -2.80 -18.54 23.50
CA SER A 301 -2.91 -18.47 22.03
C SER A 301 -2.84 -19.82 21.32
N THR A 302 -2.44 -20.89 22.01
CA THR A 302 -2.39 -22.24 21.44
C THR A 302 -3.60 -23.09 21.84
N THR A 303 -4.08 -22.93 23.07
CA THR A 303 -5.09 -23.83 23.68
C THR A 303 -6.45 -23.18 23.92
N GLY A 304 -6.57 -21.86 23.76
CA GLY A 304 -7.78 -21.08 23.98
C GLY A 304 -7.93 -20.68 25.44
N CYS A 305 -9.17 -20.67 25.94
CA CYS A 305 -9.44 -20.25 27.31
C CYS A 305 -8.84 -21.21 28.35
N VAL A 306 -8.13 -20.63 29.31
CA VAL A 306 -7.55 -21.32 30.46
C VAL A 306 -8.00 -20.62 31.73
N HIS A 307 -8.49 -21.43 32.68
CA HIS A 307 -9.01 -20.97 33.98
C HIS A 307 -8.12 -21.55 35.07
N LEU A 308 -7.26 -20.73 35.68
CA LEU A 308 -6.33 -21.19 36.71
C LEU A 308 -6.85 -20.82 38.10
N GLY A 309 -7.01 -21.81 38.98
CA GLY A 309 -7.47 -21.54 40.34
C GLY A 309 -6.56 -20.55 41.08
N ASN A 310 -7.13 -19.48 41.61
CA ASN A 310 -6.43 -18.46 42.39
C ASN A 310 -6.64 -18.66 43.91
N THR A 311 -6.12 -17.73 44.70
CA THR A 311 -6.22 -17.75 46.17
C THR A 311 -6.86 -16.49 46.73
N ASP A 312 -7.65 -15.80 45.91
CA ASP A 312 -8.26 -14.54 46.28
C ASP A 312 -9.42 -14.73 47.26
N VAL A 313 -9.89 -13.61 47.80
CA VAL A 313 -11.08 -13.59 48.66
C VAL A 313 -12.31 -13.78 47.78
N CYS A 314 -13.25 -14.58 48.27
CA CYS A 314 -14.51 -14.87 47.59
C CYS A 314 -15.65 -14.89 48.62
N ASP A 315 -16.87 -15.24 48.17
CA ASP A 315 -18.03 -15.46 49.03
C ASP A 315 -18.61 -16.85 48.69
N ASP A 316 -18.60 -17.79 49.64
CA ASP A 316 -19.11 -19.14 49.42
C ASP A 316 -20.64 -19.24 49.65
N GLY A 317 -21.28 -18.10 49.94
CA GLY A 317 -22.69 -17.95 50.23
C GLY A 317 -23.10 -18.50 51.60
N ASN A 318 -22.14 -18.89 52.45
CA ASN A 318 -22.38 -19.40 53.79
C ASN A 318 -22.23 -18.29 54.82
N ALA A 319 -23.36 -17.80 55.34
CA ALA A 319 -23.39 -16.80 56.40
C ALA A 319 -22.75 -17.26 57.73
N CYS A 320 -22.27 -18.51 57.82
CA CYS A 320 -21.53 -19.05 58.96
C CYS A 320 -20.02 -19.08 58.77
N THR A 321 -19.50 -18.43 57.75
CA THR A 321 -18.08 -18.19 57.59
C THR A 321 -17.84 -16.69 57.39
N VAL A 322 -16.70 -16.20 57.88
CA VAL A 322 -16.35 -14.77 57.85
C VAL A 322 -15.12 -14.48 57.01
N VAL A 323 -14.45 -15.53 56.54
CA VAL A 323 -13.31 -15.46 55.64
C VAL A 323 -13.45 -16.63 54.68
N ASP A 324 -13.78 -16.31 53.44
CA ASP A 324 -13.84 -17.28 52.36
C ASP A 324 -12.74 -16.96 51.36
N ILE A 325 -11.99 -17.99 50.99
CA ILE A 325 -10.88 -17.87 50.05
C ILE A 325 -11.00 -18.95 48.99
N CYS A 326 -10.40 -18.66 47.85
CA CYS A 326 -10.34 -19.59 46.76
C CYS A 326 -9.32 -20.71 47.05
N ILE A 327 -9.78 -21.96 46.94
CA ILE A 327 -8.97 -23.16 47.13
C ILE A 327 -9.29 -24.11 45.98
N GLU A 328 -8.27 -24.38 45.14
CA GLU A 328 -8.37 -25.25 43.96
C GLU A 328 -9.52 -24.86 43.01
N GLY A 329 -9.73 -23.55 42.80
CA GLY A 329 -10.75 -23.03 41.89
C GLY A 329 -12.18 -23.04 42.44
N SER A 330 -12.37 -23.26 43.73
CA SER A 330 -13.67 -23.19 44.41
C SER A 330 -13.60 -22.28 45.63
N CYS A 331 -14.65 -21.49 45.84
CA CYS A 331 -14.76 -20.67 47.03
C CYS A 331 -15.07 -21.53 48.27
N GLN A 332 -14.28 -21.37 49.33
CA GLN A 332 -14.46 -22.12 50.57
C GLN A 332 -14.31 -21.20 51.78
N GLY A 333 -15.31 -21.19 52.66
CA GLY A 333 -15.23 -20.57 53.97
C GLY A 333 -14.32 -21.35 54.92
N ILE A 334 -13.20 -20.71 55.30
CA ILE A 334 -12.15 -21.35 56.12
C ILE A 334 -12.23 -20.95 57.60
N THR A 335 -12.92 -19.85 57.91
CA THR A 335 -13.08 -19.35 59.28
C THR A 335 -14.55 -19.38 59.67
N PRO A 336 -14.97 -20.30 60.56
CA PRO A 336 -16.33 -20.31 61.10
C PRO A 336 -16.67 -19.00 61.81
N LEU A 337 -17.87 -18.48 61.56
CA LEU A 337 -18.47 -17.37 62.31
C LEU A 337 -18.71 -17.81 63.75
N ASP A 338 -18.07 -17.10 64.70
CA ASP A 338 -18.33 -17.30 66.11
C ASP A 338 -19.64 -16.60 66.49
N CYS A 339 -20.67 -17.39 66.77
CA CYS A 339 -21.98 -16.91 67.20
C CYS A 339 -22.10 -16.77 68.72
N TYR A 340 -21.00 -16.80 69.47
CA TYR A 340 -21.07 -16.66 70.92
C TYR A 340 -21.54 -15.27 71.34
N ASP A 341 -22.74 -15.18 71.94
CA ASP A 341 -23.34 -13.91 72.38
C ASP A 341 -23.02 -13.57 73.85
N GLY A 342 -22.28 -14.43 74.55
CA GLY A 342 -21.93 -14.24 75.95
C GLY A 342 -23.08 -14.49 76.94
N ASN A 343 -24.24 -14.93 76.45
CA ASN A 343 -25.43 -15.11 77.26
C ASN A 343 -25.63 -16.58 77.63
N THR A 344 -25.50 -16.87 78.91
CA THR A 344 -25.67 -18.24 79.44
C THR A 344 -27.09 -18.80 79.30
N CYS A 345 -28.06 -17.95 78.96
CA CYS A 345 -29.47 -18.30 78.75
C CYS A 345 -29.85 -18.54 77.29
N THR A 346 -28.90 -18.49 76.38
CA THR A 346 -29.07 -18.83 74.97
C THR A 346 -28.12 -19.95 74.58
N LYS A 347 -28.51 -20.70 73.56
CA LYS A 347 -27.64 -21.63 72.86
C LYS A 347 -27.36 -21.06 71.49
N ASP A 348 -26.09 -20.81 71.23
CA ASP A 348 -25.62 -20.22 69.98
C ASP A 348 -25.60 -21.27 68.87
N LEU A 349 -26.28 -20.97 67.78
CA LEU A 349 -26.33 -21.78 66.58
C LEU A 349 -26.00 -20.89 65.39
N CYS A 350 -25.30 -21.45 64.41
CA CYS A 350 -25.11 -20.79 63.14
C CYS A 350 -25.85 -21.55 62.04
N PHE A 351 -26.65 -20.82 61.25
CA PHE A 351 -27.38 -21.34 60.11
C PHE A 351 -26.79 -20.80 58.79
N PRO A 352 -26.40 -21.66 57.84
CA PRO A 352 -25.67 -21.26 56.63
C PRO A 352 -26.30 -20.17 55.75
N LEU A 353 -27.63 -19.96 55.84
CA LEU A 353 -28.34 -18.95 55.05
C LEU A 353 -28.70 -17.68 55.83
N SER A 354 -28.63 -17.71 57.16
CA SER A 354 -29.12 -16.62 58.01
C SER A 354 -28.15 -16.18 59.11
N GLY A 355 -26.97 -16.80 59.18
CA GLY A 355 -25.95 -16.50 60.17
C GLY A 355 -26.37 -16.94 61.58
N CYS A 356 -25.99 -16.15 62.59
CA CYS A 356 -26.22 -16.49 63.98
C CYS A 356 -27.70 -16.50 64.38
N SER A 357 -28.05 -17.48 65.21
CA SER A 357 -29.36 -17.66 65.79
C SER A 357 -29.22 -18.21 67.20
N TYR A 358 -30.09 -17.73 68.09
CA TYR A 358 -29.98 -17.96 69.52
C TYR A 358 -31.24 -18.67 70.02
N GLU A 359 -31.10 -19.93 70.47
CA GLU A 359 -32.20 -20.67 71.07
C GLU A 359 -32.26 -20.42 72.57
N VAL A 360 -33.39 -19.93 73.08
CA VAL A 360 -33.57 -19.65 74.52
C VAL A 360 -33.55 -20.94 75.34
N LEU A 361 -32.68 -20.98 76.34
CA LEU A 361 -32.55 -22.06 77.32
C LEU A 361 -33.38 -21.78 78.57
N SER A 362 -33.85 -22.85 79.22
CA SER A 362 -34.52 -22.77 80.53
C SER A 362 -33.62 -23.36 81.62
N GLY A 363 -33.35 -22.61 82.69
CA GLY A 363 -32.48 -23.07 83.77
C GLY A 363 -32.01 -21.95 84.70
N SER A 364 -31.13 -22.29 85.63
CA SER A 364 -30.39 -21.31 86.44
C SER A 364 -29.29 -20.65 85.60
N CYS A 365 -29.05 -19.37 85.83
CA CYS A 365 -27.99 -18.59 85.18
C CYS A 365 -27.26 -17.73 86.20
N ASP A 366 -26.22 -17.04 85.77
CA ASP A 366 -25.47 -16.04 86.54
C ASP A 366 -25.41 -14.79 85.66
N ASP A 367 -25.89 -13.65 86.16
CA ASP A 367 -25.91 -12.38 85.43
C ASP A 367 -24.57 -11.61 85.55
N GLY A 368 -23.55 -12.24 86.14
CA GLY A 368 -22.24 -11.65 86.40
C GLY A 368 -22.26 -10.61 87.51
N ASN A 369 -23.42 -10.36 88.12
CA ASN A 369 -23.57 -9.46 89.24
C ASN A 369 -23.35 -10.23 90.54
N VAL A 370 -22.12 -10.12 91.05
CA VAL A 370 -21.70 -10.74 92.32
C VAL A 370 -22.53 -10.32 93.55
N CYS A 371 -23.39 -9.31 93.42
CA CYS A 371 -24.27 -8.83 94.48
C CYS A 371 -25.69 -9.43 94.43
N THR A 372 -26.01 -10.28 93.45
CA THR A 372 -27.28 -10.99 93.31
C THR A 372 -27.09 -12.51 93.37
N VAL A 373 -28.10 -13.24 93.86
CA VAL A 373 -28.13 -14.71 93.83
C VAL A 373 -29.51 -15.24 93.44
N GLY A 374 -29.54 -16.38 92.72
CA GLY A 374 -30.74 -17.18 92.47
C GLY A 374 -31.41 -16.94 91.12
N GLU A 375 -30.65 -16.47 90.13
CA GLU A 375 -31.11 -16.03 88.82
C GLU A 375 -31.54 -17.22 87.94
N THR A 376 -32.54 -16.97 87.09
CA THR A 376 -33.02 -17.96 86.11
C THR A 376 -33.22 -17.33 84.74
N CYS A 377 -33.06 -18.15 83.71
CA CYS A 377 -33.32 -17.74 82.34
C CYS A 377 -34.82 -17.50 82.13
N SER A 378 -35.16 -16.25 81.79
CA SER A 378 -36.50 -15.84 81.40
C SER A 378 -36.86 -16.38 80.01
N VAL A 379 -38.15 -16.34 79.68
CA VAL A 379 -38.68 -16.73 78.36
C VAL A 379 -38.13 -15.87 77.21
N ASP A 380 -37.61 -14.69 77.51
CA ASP A 380 -37.01 -13.77 76.55
C ASP A 380 -35.48 -13.95 76.44
N GLY A 381 -34.92 -15.04 77.00
CA GLY A 381 -33.49 -15.35 76.93
C GLY A 381 -32.61 -14.50 77.85
N THR A 382 -33.20 -13.70 78.75
CA THR A 382 -32.45 -12.86 79.70
C THR A 382 -32.28 -13.55 81.05
N CYS A 383 -31.09 -13.45 81.64
CA CYS A 383 -30.85 -13.88 83.01
C CYS A 383 -31.48 -12.86 83.97
N THR A 384 -32.56 -13.24 84.66
CA THR A 384 -33.30 -12.34 85.55
C THR A 384 -33.76 -13.05 86.82
N GLY A 385 -34.08 -12.28 87.86
CA GLY A 385 -34.73 -12.80 89.08
C GLY A 385 -33.81 -12.99 90.30
N GLY A 386 -32.59 -12.46 90.27
CA GLY A 386 -31.70 -12.45 91.43
C GLY A 386 -32.20 -11.57 92.57
N SER A 387 -32.07 -12.05 93.82
CA SER A 387 -32.27 -11.22 95.02
C SER A 387 -30.94 -10.61 95.47
N CYS A 388 -30.92 -9.32 95.80
CA CYS A 388 -29.72 -8.65 96.30
C CYS A 388 -29.23 -9.28 97.62
N LEU A 389 -27.92 -9.43 97.77
CA LEU A 389 -27.30 -9.77 99.06
C LEU A 389 -27.55 -8.63 100.06
N GLU A 390 -28.20 -8.92 101.19
CA GLU A 390 -28.44 -7.93 102.24
C GLU A 390 -27.10 -7.48 102.88
N ASP A 391 -26.82 -6.19 102.69
CA ASP A 391 -26.13 -5.23 103.57
C ASP A 391 -25.14 -5.80 104.61
N ALA A 392 -23.87 -6.06 104.23
CA ALA A 392 -22.72 -6.01 105.16
C ALA A 392 -21.29 -6.18 104.59
N THR A 393 -21.01 -6.50 103.31
CA THR A 393 -19.65 -6.99 102.95
C THR A 393 -18.90 -6.33 101.81
N CYS A 394 -19.34 -5.23 101.18
CA CYS A 394 -18.56 -4.58 100.12
C CYS A 394 -17.23 -3.93 100.57
N ALA A 395 -17.01 -3.74 101.88
CA ALA A 395 -15.95 -2.87 102.37
C ALA A 395 -14.48 -3.40 102.39
N PRO A 396 -14.14 -4.70 102.34
CA PRO A 396 -12.73 -5.09 102.54
C PRO A 396 -11.94 -5.48 101.28
N GLN A 397 -12.49 -5.45 100.05
CA GLN A 397 -11.77 -5.98 98.87
C GLN A 397 -11.34 -4.97 97.78
N PHE A 398 -11.85 -3.73 97.72
CA PHE A 398 -11.52 -2.79 96.62
C PHE A 398 -11.44 -1.34 97.12
N PRO A 399 -10.26 -0.67 97.07
CA PRO A 399 -10.08 0.71 97.58
C PRO A 399 -10.77 1.82 96.75
N ASP A 400 -11.20 1.52 95.52
CA ASP A 400 -11.61 2.54 94.53
C ASP A 400 -13.14 2.61 94.30
N GLN A 401 -13.96 2.15 95.26
CA GLN A 401 -15.43 2.10 95.12
C GLN A 401 -16.13 2.78 96.31
N VAL A 402 -17.15 3.61 96.05
CA VAL A 402 -18.01 4.24 97.07
C VAL A 402 -19.48 3.83 96.85
N CYS A 403 -20.17 3.45 97.92
CA CYS A 403 -21.61 3.16 97.92
C CYS A 403 -22.43 4.45 98.15
N MET A 404 -23.52 4.65 97.40
CA MET A 404 -24.60 5.59 97.74
C MET A 404 -25.91 4.84 98.02
N PRO A 405 -26.86 5.40 98.81
CA PRO A 405 -28.08 4.69 99.17
C PRO A 405 -29.05 4.63 97.98
N GLY A 406 -29.33 3.41 97.48
CA GLY A 406 -30.47 3.13 96.60
C GLY A 406 -30.18 2.53 95.22
N GLU A 407 -28.91 2.42 94.77
CA GLU A 407 -28.56 1.83 93.47
C GLU A 407 -27.26 0.99 93.54
N CYS A 408 -27.11 0.02 92.62
CA CYS A 408 -25.93 -0.84 92.50
C CYS A 408 -24.77 -0.15 91.73
N CYS A 409 -23.52 -0.50 92.07
CA CYS A 409 -22.26 0.13 91.66
C CYS A 409 -22.02 0.25 90.12
N ARG A 410 -21.28 1.29 89.68
CA ARG A 410 -20.69 1.40 88.32
C ARG A 410 -19.19 1.70 88.35
N ASN A 411 -18.46 1.03 87.46
CA ASN A 411 -17.00 1.11 87.27
C ASN A 411 -16.67 1.99 86.05
N ILE A 412 -15.59 2.78 86.11
CA ILE A 412 -15.04 3.56 84.98
C ILE A 412 -13.54 3.25 84.89
N GLY A 413 -13.10 2.57 83.82
CA GLY A 413 -11.69 2.30 83.50
C GLY A 413 -11.58 1.67 82.10
N ALA A 414 -10.89 2.27 81.11
CA ALA A 414 -9.45 2.50 80.94
C ALA A 414 -8.69 1.28 80.36
N THR A 415 -8.93 0.96 79.09
CA THR A 415 -7.99 0.34 78.13
C THR A 415 -8.55 0.56 76.71
N ILE A 416 -7.78 1.15 75.78
CA ILE A 416 -8.28 1.43 74.41
C ILE A 416 -8.21 0.16 73.58
N HIS A 417 -9.36 -0.50 73.52
CA HIS A 417 -9.80 -1.18 72.32
C HIS A 417 -10.60 -0.15 71.52
N CYS A 418 -10.30 -0.02 70.23
CA CYS A 418 -11.16 0.70 69.31
C CYS A 418 -12.60 0.19 69.53
N PHE A 419 -13.51 1.07 69.95
CA PHE A 419 -14.81 0.65 70.51
C PHE A 419 -15.83 0.25 69.43
N TRP A 420 -15.61 0.68 68.19
CA TRP A 420 -16.41 0.33 67.01
C TRP A 420 -15.58 0.41 65.72
N SER A 421 -15.86 -0.51 64.79
CA SER A 421 -15.31 -0.52 63.42
C SER A 421 -16.24 0.26 62.51
N ASP A 422 -15.68 1.17 61.73
CA ASP A 422 -16.39 1.96 60.72
C ASP A 422 -15.36 2.49 59.71
N ALA A 423 -15.36 1.93 58.49
CA ALA A 423 -14.43 2.34 57.44
C ALA A 423 -14.84 3.65 56.74
N GLU A 424 -16.04 4.18 57.00
CA GLU A 424 -16.60 5.38 56.36
C GLU A 424 -17.35 6.27 57.37
N PRO A 425 -16.69 6.73 58.45
CA PRO A 425 -17.32 7.60 59.43
C PRO A 425 -17.72 8.94 58.81
N VAL A 426 -18.82 9.51 59.29
CA VAL A 426 -19.35 10.77 58.75
C VAL A 426 -18.72 11.98 59.45
N PHE A 427 -18.20 12.91 58.67
CA PHE A 427 -17.73 14.21 59.13
C PHE A 427 -18.83 15.26 58.91
N ASP A 428 -19.30 15.88 60.00
CA ASP A 428 -20.40 16.86 59.97
C ASP A 428 -20.03 18.23 60.57
N GLY A 429 -18.80 18.39 61.08
CA GLY A 429 -18.23 19.66 61.53
C GLY A 429 -17.30 20.31 60.50
N GLU A 430 -17.38 21.63 60.30
CA GLU A 430 -16.40 22.37 59.48
C GLU A 430 -15.02 22.39 60.17
N VAL A 431 -13.94 22.02 59.46
CA VAL A 431 -12.57 22.07 60.04
C VAL A 431 -12.12 23.51 60.26
N VAL A 432 -12.47 24.39 59.33
CA VAL A 432 -12.30 25.85 59.41
C VAL A 432 -13.57 26.45 58.85
N THR A 433 -13.95 27.63 59.35
CA THR A 433 -15.14 28.34 58.85
C THR A 433 -15.06 28.51 57.33
N MET A 434 -16.07 28.03 56.60
CA MET A 434 -16.03 27.96 55.13
C MET A 434 -15.70 29.30 54.44
N SER A 435 -16.15 30.42 55.00
CA SER A 435 -15.90 31.76 54.46
C SER A 435 -14.45 32.26 54.63
N ALA A 436 -13.65 31.60 55.47
CA ALA A 436 -12.24 31.94 55.69
C ALA A 436 -11.32 31.21 54.68
N ILE A 437 -11.82 30.21 53.96
CA ILE A 437 -11.03 29.42 53.01
C ILE A 437 -10.98 30.15 51.67
N ASP A 438 -9.77 30.37 51.18
CA ASP A 438 -9.50 30.94 49.85
C ASP A 438 -9.43 29.85 48.78
N SER A 439 -8.62 28.83 49.04
CA SER A 439 -8.47 27.68 48.15
C SER A 439 -7.97 26.45 48.89
N ILE A 440 -8.21 25.28 48.30
CA ILE A 440 -7.77 23.99 48.81
C ILE A 440 -6.95 23.30 47.72
N VAL A 441 -5.69 23.00 48.01
CA VAL A 441 -4.90 22.11 47.16
C VAL A 441 -5.21 20.67 47.57
N PRO A 442 -5.83 19.86 46.69
CA PRO A 442 -6.30 18.54 47.07
C PRO A 442 -5.16 17.52 47.12
N LEU A 443 -5.49 16.37 47.71
CA LEU A 443 -4.67 15.15 47.71
C LEU A 443 -4.18 14.81 46.30
N GLY A 444 -2.95 14.31 46.18
CA GLY A 444 -2.36 13.91 44.90
C GLY A 444 -1.85 15.05 44.02
N SER A 445 -1.77 16.28 44.55
CA SER A 445 -1.15 17.43 43.87
C SER A 445 0.36 17.46 44.07
N VAL A 446 1.11 18.03 43.11
CA VAL A 446 2.55 18.17 43.27
C VAL A 446 2.85 19.37 44.15
N THR A 447 3.53 19.13 45.26
CA THR A 447 3.94 20.16 46.23
C THR A 447 5.43 20.03 46.51
N GLY A 448 6.20 21.01 46.02
CA GLY A 448 7.65 20.99 46.12
C GLY A 448 8.25 19.87 45.26
N ASP A 449 8.79 18.85 45.92
CA ASP A 449 9.39 17.67 45.29
C ASP A 449 8.51 16.40 45.41
N ARG A 450 7.29 16.49 45.97
CA ARG A 450 6.45 15.32 46.29
C ARG A 450 5.08 15.41 45.66
N ILE A 451 4.47 14.24 45.49
CA ILE A 451 3.01 14.13 45.37
C ILE A 451 2.47 14.10 46.80
N SER A 452 1.55 15.01 47.11
CA SER A 452 1.10 15.16 48.49
C SER A 452 0.12 14.07 48.93
N ASP A 453 0.36 13.55 50.14
CA ASP A 453 -0.50 12.63 50.88
C ASP A 453 -1.45 13.35 51.86
N THR A 454 -1.55 14.68 51.76
CA THR A 454 -2.35 15.54 52.63
C THR A 454 -2.92 16.71 51.80
N THR A 455 -4.01 17.34 52.24
CA THR A 455 -4.57 18.52 51.58
C THR A 455 -4.08 19.80 52.28
N TYR A 456 -4.02 20.89 51.52
CA TYR A 456 -3.58 22.19 52.05
C TYR A 456 -4.70 23.20 51.91
N ILE A 457 -5.20 23.66 53.05
CA ILE A 457 -6.27 24.65 53.14
C ILE A 457 -5.62 26.03 53.30
N TYR A 458 -5.71 26.84 52.25
CA TYR A 458 -5.25 28.22 52.27
C TYR A 458 -6.41 29.13 52.65
N MET A 459 -6.12 30.07 53.54
CA MET A 459 -7.13 30.94 54.13
C MET A 459 -6.90 32.39 53.74
N THR A 460 -7.99 33.15 53.61
CA THR A 460 -7.97 34.61 53.49
C THR A 460 -8.85 35.19 54.59
N GLY A 461 -8.24 35.79 55.61
CA GLY A 461 -9.02 36.20 56.78
C GLY A 461 -8.23 36.83 57.91
N LEU A 462 -8.55 36.41 59.13
CA LEU A 462 -7.91 36.78 60.37
C LEU A 462 -6.42 36.42 60.35
N ALA A 463 -5.63 37.04 61.23
CA ALA A 463 -4.24 36.64 61.40
C ALA A 463 -4.10 35.22 61.99
N GLN A 464 -5.09 34.78 62.77
CA GLN A 464 -5.16 33.44 63.33
C GLN A 464 -6.58 32.90 63.13
N GLU A 465 -6.71 31.83 62.37
CA GLU A 465 -8.01 31.22 62.09
C GLU A 465 -8.27 30.04 63.04
N PRO A 466 -9.46 29.95 63.65
CA PRO A 466 -9.86 28.79 64.46
C PRO A 466 -9.99 27.51 63.64
N VAL A 467 -9.52 26.41 64.21
CA VAL A 467 -9.62 25.06 63.67
C VAL A 467 -10.47 24.20 64.60
N TYR A 468 -11.39 23.42 64.04
CA TYR A 468 -12.36 22.59 64.77
C TYR A 468 -12.27 21.12 64.37
N ALA A 469 -12.78 20.24 65.24
CA ALA A 469 -12.89 18.82 64.96
C ALA A 469 -13.96 18.56 63.89
N PRO A 470 -13.65 17.86 62.78
CA PRO A 470 -14.64 17.55 61.75
C PRO A 470 -15.63 16.44 62.15
N ALA A 471 -15.26 15.61 63.13
CA ALA A 471 -16.03 14.48 63.60
C ALA A 471 -15.67 14.17 65.06
N ASP A 472 -16.49 13.33 65.69
CA ASP A 472 -16.14 12.73 66.97
C ASP A 472 -14.85 11.92 66.86
N GLY A 473 -14.03 11.96 67.90
CA GLY A 473 -12.77 11.22 67.87
C GLY A 473 -12.00 11.29 69.17
N VAL A 474 -10.90 10.55 69.19
CA VAL A 474 -9.94 10.54 70.29
C VAL A 474 -8.57 10.93 69.75
N LEU A 475 -8.03 12.03 70.23
CA LEU A 475 -6.63 12.39 70.04
C LEU A 475 -5.77 11.28 70.64
N TYR A 476 -4.96 10.60 69.82
CA TYR A 476 -4.14 9.45 70.24
C TYR A 476 -2.64 9.67 70.04
N GLN A 477 -2.27 10.66 69.21
CA GLN A 477 -0.89 11.00 68.94
C GLN A 477 -0.77 12.49 68.61
N MET A 478 0.33 13.10 69.03
CA MET A 478 0.60 14.51 68.78
C MET A 478 2.11 14.77 68.69
N ALA A 479 2.51 15.88 68.07
CA ALA A 479 3.86 16.39 68.09
C ALA A 479 3.84 17.92 68.21
N TYR A 480 4.66 18.45 69.12
CA TYR A 480 4.97 19.87 69.21
C TYR A 480 6.38 20.10 68.67
N TYR A 481 6.48 20.76 67.52
CA TYR A 481 7.72 20.81 66.74
C TYR A 481 8.09 22.21 66.27
N HIS A 482 9.33 22.37 65.84
CA HIS A 482 9.87 23.61 65.34
C HIS A 482 10.74 23.34 64.10
N MET A 483 10.46 24.07 63.02
CA MET A 483 11.25 24.00 61.80
C MET A 483 12.36 25.05 61.85
N PRO A 484 13.61 24.74 61.42
CA PRO A 484 14.75 25.67 61.54
C PRO A 484 14.61 27.02 60.82
N TRP A 485 13.65 27.13 59.90
CA TRP A 485 13.35 28.32 59.09
C TRP A 485 12.10 29.07 59.52
N GLU A 486 11.33 28.53 60.47
CA GLU A 486 10.15 29.18 61.05
C GLU A 486 10.50 29.78 62.41
N GLU A 487 9.92 30.92 62.79
CA GLU A 487 10.11 31.47 64.14
C GLU A 487 9.16 30.85 65.17
N THR A 488 7.98 30.39 64.73
CA THR A 488 6.90 29.91 65.59
C THR A 488 6.88 28.37 65.62
N PRO A 489 6.94 27.73 66.80
CA PRO A 489 6.66 26.30 66.94
C PRO A 489 5.22 25.94 66.59
N MET A 490 5.01 24.69 66.15
CA MET A 490 3.77 24.23 65.56
C MET A 490 3.33 22.89 66.14
N TYR A 491 2.05 22.56 65.97
CA TYR A 491 1.45 21.32 66.45
C TYR A 491 0.95 20.47 65.28
N LEU A 492 1.23 19.17 65.37
CA LEU A 492 0.65 18.10 64.55
C LEU A 492 -0.16 17.19 65.46
N LEU A 493 -1.43 17.00 65.18
CA LEU A 493 -2.37 16.22 66.00
C LEU A 493 -3.00 15.10 65.16
N PHE A 494 -3.13 13.90 65.74
CA PHE A 494 -3.78 12.74 65.12
C PHE A 494 -4.95 12.25 65.98
N PHE A 495 -6.13 12.23 65.36
CA PHE A 495 -7.37 11.78 65.97
C PHE A 495 -7.83 10.47 65.35
N GLN A 496 -8.36 9.58 66.18
CA GLN A 496 -8.95 8.33 65.76
C GLN A 496 -10.47 8.43 65.87
N THR A 497 -11.18 8.21 64.76
CA THR A 497 -12.66 8.27 64.69
C THR A 497 -13.26 6.86 64.71
N SER A 498 -12.54 5.86 64.18
CA SER A 498 -12.91 4.44 64.21
C SER A 498 -11.67 3.53 64.29
N CYS A 499 -11.83 2.21 64.23
CA CYS A 499 -10.70 1.28 64.13
C CYS A 499 -9.82 1.54 62.89
N GLU A 500 -10.44 1.93 61.79
CA GLU A 500 -9.84 2.02 60.45
C GLU A 500 -9.46 3.46 60.10
N VAL A 501 -10.22 4.44 60.57
CA VAL A 501 -10.16 5.82 60.09
C VAL A 501 -9.69 6.77 61.20
N GLY A 502 -8.70 7.59 60.84
CA GLY A 502 -8.25 8.72 61.63
C GLY A 502 -7.99 9.94 60.76
N TYR A 503 -7.97 11.11 61.36
CA TYR A 503 -7.61 12.36 60.67
C TYR A 503 -6.47 13.06 61.39
N HIS A 504 -5.70 13.86 60.65
CA HIS A 504 -4.63 14.67 61.20
C HIS A 504 -4.75 16.14 60.81
N LEU A 505 -4.31 16.98 61.73
CA LEU A 505 -4.22 18.43 61.58
C LEU A 505 -2.78 18.85 61.87
N ASP A 506 -2.11 19.42 60.88
CA ASP A 506 -0.73 19.93 60.99
C ASP A 506 -0.71 21.45 60.83
N ASN A 507 0.43 22.09 61.12
CA ASN A 507 0.61 23.53 60.95
C ASN A 507 -0.21 24.42 61.92
N LEU A 508 -0.70 23.86 63.03
CA LEU A 508 -1.36 24.63 64.09
C LEU A 508 -0.32 25.43 64.90
N ILE A 509 -0.60 26.70 65.22
CA ILE A 509 0.26 27.57 66.03
C ILE A 509 -0.20 27.67 67.49
N SER A 510 -1.43 27.24 67.77
CA SER A 510 -1.95 27.07 69.13
C SER A 510 -2.93 25.90 69.18
N VAL A 511 -3.18 25.37 70.37
CA VAL A 511 -4.13 24.30 70.63
C VAL A 511 -5.05 24.69 71.80
N ALA A 512 -6.22 24.07 71.89
CA ALA A 512 -7.13 24.23 73.01
C ALA A 512 -6.47 23.88 74.35
N ASP A 513 -6.89 24.52 75.44
CA ASP A 513 -6.31 24.32 76.77
C ASP A 513 -6.27 22.83 77.18
N SER A 514 -7.33 22.08 76.88
CA SER A 514 -7.42 20.64 77.15
C SER A 514 -6.32 19.82 76.46
N ILE A 515 -5.90 20.23 75.26
CA ILE A 515 -4.84 19.60 74.49
C ILE A 515 -3.47 20.10 74.97
N GLY A 516 -3.33 21.42 75.19
CA GLY A 516 -2.09 22.05 75.62
C GLY A 516 -1.59 21.58 76.99
N GLU A 517 -2.49 21.24 77.92
CA GLU A 517 -2.14 20.66 79.23
C GLU A 517 -1.49 19.27 79.14
N ALA A 518 -1.64 18.56 78.01
CA ALA A 518 -1.10 17.21 77.80
C ALA A 518 0.32 17.19 77.18
N ILE A 519 0.91 18.34 76.84
CA ILE A 519 2.11 18.45 76.00
C ILE A 519 3.39 18.71 76.82
N GLU A 520 4.53 18.18 76.37
CA GLU A 520 5.86 18.60 76.84
C GLU A 520 6.16 20.06 76.44
N GLU A 521 6.64 20.90 77.37
CA GLU A 521 6.80 22.35 77.14
C GLU A 521 7.85 22.75 76.08
N THR A 522 8.69 21.81 75.59
CA THR A 522 9.78 22.12 74.66
C THR A 522 9.55 21.52 73.26
N PRO A 523 9.55 22.33 72.19
CA PRO A 523 9.34 21.82 70.84
C PRO A 523 10.55 21.03 70.35
N VAL A 524 10.29 19.94 69.64
CA VAL A 524 11.35 19.16 68.98
C VAL A 524 11.72 19.73 67.61
N ILE A 525 12.96 19.49 67.17
CA ILE A 525 13.41 19.95 65.85
C ILE A 525 12.83 19.02 64.78
N GLY A 526 12.05 19.58 63.86
CA GLY A 526 11.38 18.85 62.78
C GLY A 526 10.11 18.12 63.20
N SER A 527 9.25 17.81 62.23
CA SER A 527 7.96 17.12 62.45
C SER A 527 8.08 15.60 62.70
N SER A 528 9.27 15.12 63.10
CA SER A 528 9.46 13.70 63.44
C SER A 528 8.73 13.40 64.74
N LEU A 529 7.66 12.60 64.63
CA LEU A 529 6.80 12.15 65.72
C LEU A 529 7.61 11.70 66.94
N VAL A 530 7.57 12.49 68.02
CA VAL A 530 8.00 12.01 69.33
C VAL A 530 6.89 11.15 69.89
N ILE A 531 7.18 9.85 70.00
CA ILE A 531 6.30 8.88 70.64
C ILE A 531 6.60 8.94 72.15
N ASP A 532 5.91 9.81 72.91
CA ASP A 532 5.70 9.63 74.37
C ASP A 532 4.76 10.70 74.97
N PRO A 533 3.84 10.39 75.90
CA PRO A 533 3.06 9.17 76.10
C PRO A 533 1.72 9.24 75.33
N ALA A 534 0.94 8.16 75.39
CA ALA A 534 -0.38 8.10 74.76
C ALA A 534 -1.33 9.14 75.39
N VAL A 535 -1.58 10.22 74.66
CA VAL A 535 -2.63 11.19 74.98
C VAL A 535 -3.95 10.58 74.53
N TYR A 536 -4.99 10.71 75.35
CA TYR A 536 -6.34 10.25 75.01
C TYR A 536 -7.34 11.33 75.40
N ILE A 537 -7.57 12.24 74.46
CA ILE A 537 -8.51 13.35 74.64
C ILE A 537 -9.65 13.16 73.64
N SER A 538 -10.85 12.92 74.17
CA SER A 538 -12.06 12.86 73.35
C SER A 538 -12.45 14.26 72.88
N VAL A 539 -12.87 14.34 71.63
CA VAL A 539 -13.44 15.53 71.01
C VAL A 539 -14.76 15.15 70.33
N GLU A 540 -15.71 16.08 70.33
CA GLU A 540 -16.95 15.99 69.56
C GLU A 540 -16.82 16.84 68.29
N ALA A 541 -17.58 16.50 67.24
CA ALA A 541 -17.64 17.29 66.03
C ALA A 541 -17.99 18.77 66.35
N GLY A 542 -17.18 19.70 65.83
CA GLY A 542 -17.30 21.14 66.09
C GLY A 542 -16.57 21.65 67.32
N ASP A 543 -15.92 20.78 68.12
CA ASP A 543 -15.04 21.21 69.20
C ASP A 543 -13.86 22.03 68.68
N PHE A 544 -13.52 23.10 69.40
CA PHE A 544 -12.34 23.91 69.07
C PHE A 544 -11.05 23.14 69.38
N ILE A 545 -10.19 23.00 68.37
CA ILE A 545 -8.93 22.26 68.47
C ILE A 545 -7.74 23.19 68.66
N GLY A 546 -7.72 24.33 67.97
CA GLY A 546 -6.56 25.21 67.96
C GLY A 546 -6.69 26.33 66.94
N THR A 547 -5.57 27.00 66.65
CA THR A 547 -5.50 28.01 65.58
C THR A 547 -4.36 27.76 64.62
N VAL A 548 -4.53 28.20 63.39
CA VAL A 548 -3.52 28.22 62.33
C VAL A 548 -3.20 29.67 61.96
N ASP A 549 -1.95 29.93 61.55
CA ASP A 549 -1.57 31.23 61.00
C ASP A 549 -2.20 31.39 59.61
N ALA A 550 -2.92 32.49 59.38
CA ALA A 550 -3.54 32.79 58.09
C ALA A 550 -3.00 34.08 57.46
N THR A 551 -1.80 34.52 57.86
CA THR A 551 -1.16 35.77 57.39
C THR A 551 -0.45 35.68 56.03
N GLY A 552 -0.71 34.64 55.22
CA GLY A 552 -0.23 34.56 53.84
C GLY A 552 -0.29 33.16 53.22
N PRO A 553 0.06 33.03 51.93
CA PRO A 553 0.03 31.77 51.19
C PRO A 553 1.15 30.79 51.57
N GLU A 554 1.92 31.07 52.63
CA GLU A 554 3.04 30.23 53.09
C GLU A 554 2.64 29.37 54.30
N ALA A 555 1.46 29.57 54.90
CA ALA A 555 1.01 28.88 56.11
C ALA A 555 -0.38 28.22 55.97
N PRO A 556 -0.58 27.25 55.05
CA PRO A 556 -1.86 26.54 54.97
C PRO A 556 -2.09 25.66 56.20
N LEU A 557 -3.36 25.38 56.51
CA LEU A 557 -3.71 24.26 57.40
C LEU A 557 -3.57 22.95 56.62
N TYR A 558 -2.90 21.96 57.20
CA TYR A 558 -2.68 20.67 56.56
C TYR A 558 -3.71 19.71 57.13
N PHE A 559 -4.58 19.20 56.28
CA PHE A 559 -5.66 18.32 56.70
C PHE A 559 -5.58 17.01 55.93
N GLY A 560 -5.53 15.89 56.63
CA GLY A 560 -5.44 14.58 56.00
C GLY A 560 -6.24 13.53 56.75
N VAL A 561 -6.57 12.46 56.03
CA VAL A 561 -7.26 11.28 56.55
C VAL A 561 -6.43 10.05 56.23
N ILE A 562 -6.38 9.15 57.19
CA ILE A 562 -5.76 7.84 57.10
C ILE A 562 -6.89 6.83 57.17
N ASN A 563 -7.06 6.00 56.14
CA ASN A 563 -8.02 4.90 56.15
C ASN A 563 -7.29 3.56 55.95
N LEU A 564 -7.13 2.80 57.03
CA LEU A 564 -6.45 1.51 57.03
C LEU A 564 -7.17 0.43 56.21
N ALA A 565 -8.45 0.63 55.89
CA ALA A 565 -9.22 -0.24 54.99
C ALA A 565 -9.01 0.10 53.50
N LYS A 566 -8.40 1.26 53.17
CA LYS A 566 -8.17 1.74 51.80
C LYS A 566 -6.67 2.00 51.56
N PRO A 567 -5.85 0.95 51.37
CA PRO A 567 -4.45 1.13 51.00
C PRO A 567 -4.33 1.84 49.64
N VAL A 568 -3.39 2.77 49.53
CA VAL A 568 -3.08 3.48 48.29
C VAL A 568 -2.30 2.55 47.36
N ASP A 569 -2.73 2.47 46.11
CA ASP A 569 -2.11 1.64 45.07
C ASP A 569 -0.83 2.29 44.51
N PHE A 570 0.28 2.14 45.24
CA PHE A 570 1.61 2.51 44.77
C PHE A 570 2.25 1.36 43.98
N ILE A 571 2.99 1.67 42.91
CA ILE A 571 3.74 0.63 42.16
C ILE A 571 4.80 -0.05 43.04
N ASN A 572 5.39 0.70 43.97
CA ASN A 572 6.39 0.20 44.90
C ASN A 572 6.14 0.73 46.33
N PRO A 573 5.16 0.16 47.07
CA PRO A 573 4.77 0.65 48.39
C PRO A 573 5.93 0.55 49.40
N ALA A 574 6.87 -0.38 49.19
CA ALA A 574 8.03 -0.54 50.06
C ALA A 574 8.95 0.70 50.12
N ARG A 575 8.90 1.59 49.11
CA ARG A 575 9.64 2.88 49.13
C ARG A 575 9.16 3.84 50.21
N TYR A 576 7.91 3.72 50.62
CA TYR A 576 7.29 4.59 51.62
C TYR A 576 7.38 4.04 53.05
N GLY A 577 8.12 2.94 53.25
CA GLY A 577 8.41 2.36 54.56
C GLY A 577 7.14 1.95 55.32
N GLU A 578 7.08 2.26 56.61
CA GLU A 578 5.91 1.99 57.46
C GLU A 578 5.01 3.25 57.65
N SER A 579 5.14 4.25 56.77
CA SER A 579 4.38 5.50 56.87
C SER A 579 2.89 5.26 56.59
N LYS A 580 2.11 5.03 57.65
CA LYS A 580 0.65 4.89 57.54
C LYS A 580 -0.02 6.12 56.92
N ARG A 581 0.51 7.32 57.21
CA ARG A 581 0.04 8.60 56.65
C ARG A 581 0.07 8.60 55.12
N THR A 582 1.06 7.96 54.51
CA THR A 582 1.24 7.96 53.05
C THR A 582 0.60 6.74 52.40
N LEU A 583 0.82 5.55 52.97
CA LEU A 583 0.33 4.27 52.44
C LEU A 583 -1.18 4.10 52.51
N TYR A 584 -1.85 4.86 53.37
CA TYR A 584 -3.30 4.80 53.61
C TYR A 584 -3.93 6.19 53.54
N ALA A 585 -3.29 7.13 52.84
CA ALA A 585 -3.81 8.48 52.65
C ALA A 585 -5.12 8.40 51.85
N ASP A 586 -6.19 8.94 52.41
CA ASP A 586 -7.48 9.03 51.74
C ASP A 586 -7.98 10.46 51.73
N CYS A 587 -8.90 10.77 50.80
CA CYS A 587 -9.43 12.12 50.67
C CYS A 587 -10.27 12.49 51.89
N PRO A 588 -9.91 13.54 52.65
CA PRO A 588 -10.68 13.93 53.83
C PRO A 588 -12.10 14.36 53.50
N TYR A 589 -12.30 14.97 52.33
CA TYR A 589 -13.57 15.55 51.91
C TYR A 589 -14.63 14.52 51.50
N ASP A 590 -14.21 13.26 51.27
CA ASP A 590 -15.10 12.16 50.92
C ASP A 590 -15.95 11.71 52.13
N TYR A 591 -15.49 11.99 53.35
CA TYR A 591 -16.15 11.67 54.61
C TYR A 591 -17.19 12.70 55.03
N PHE A 592 -17.21 13.89 54.41
CA PHE A 592 -18.14 14.94 54.81
C PHE A 592 -19.56 14.67 54.33
N THR A 593 -20.54 15.13 55.10
CA THR A 593 -21.94 15.17 54.65
C THR A 593 -22.06 15.89 53.29
N ALA A 594 -22.98 15.43 52.44
CA ALA A 594 -23.14 15.94 51.07
C ALA A 594 -23.19 17.48 50.95
N PRO A 595 -23.83 18.26 51.87
CA PRO A 595 -23.76 19.72 51.81
C PRO A 595 -22.36 20.29 51.98
N LEU A 596 -21.60 19.81 52.97
CA LEU A 596 -20.24 20.27 53.26
C LEU A 596 -19.24 19.78 52.22
N GLN A 597 -19.34 18.52 51.80
CA GLN A 597 -18.52 17.96 50.72
C GLN A 597 -18.63 18.80 49.44
N ASN A 598 -19.86 19.10 49.01
CA ASN A 598 -20.07 19.94 47.83
C ASN A 598 -19.46 21.33 48.00
N ALA A 599 -19.56 21.94 49.20
CA ALA A 599 -18.97 23.24 49.47
C ALA A 599 -17.43 23.20 49.37
N TYR A 600 -16.79 22.19 49.97
CA TYR A 600 -15.34 22.03 49.93
C TYR A 600 -14.81 21.79 48.50
N TYR A 601 -15.47 20.95 47.69
CA TYR A 601 -15.07 20.72 46.30
C TYR A 601 -15.20 21.95 45.39
N GLN A 602 -16.00 22.97 45.76
CA GLN A 602 -15.99 24.24 45.03
C GLN A 602 -14.75 25.09 45.30
N LEU A 603 -14.03 24.80 46.39
CA LEU A 603 -12.83 25.54 46.81
C LEU A 603 -11.54 24.86 46.34
N PHE A 604 -11.63 23.71 45.65
CA PHE A 604 -10.47 23.02 45.12
C PHE A 604 -9.75 23.86 44.07
N GLY A 605 -8.43 23.88 44.14
CA GLY A 605 -7.57 24.64 43.24
C GLY A 605 -6.21 23.97 42.99
N THR A 606 -5.45 24.56 42.07
CA THR A 606 -4.08 24.13 41.73
C THR A 606 -3.08 24.56 42.80
N SER A 607 -1.84 24.04 42.77
CA SER A 607 -0.78 24.52 43.69
C SER A 607 -0.41 26.00 43.49
N GLY A 608 -0.88 26.63 42.41
CA GLY A 608 -0.85 28.07 42.19
C GLY A 608 -2.04 28.85 42.80
N HIS A 609 -2.89 28.20 43.59
CA HIS A 609 -4.12 28.76 44.19
C HIS A 609 -5.14 29.21 43.14
N VAL A 610 -5.17 28.55 41.98
CA VAL A 610 -6.17 28.83 40.93
C VAL A 610 -7.38 27.91 41.17
N PRO A 611 -8.57 28.44 41.48
CA PRO A 611 -9.74 27.61 41.71
C PRO A 611 -10.15 26.83 40.46
N VAL A 612 -10.46 25.55 40.64
CA VAL A 612 -11.00 24.65 39.62
C VAL A 612 -12.27 24.00 40.18
N PRO A 613 -13.40 24.75 40.24
CA PRO A 613 -14.58 24.33 40.98
C PRO A 613 -15.20 23.05 40.42
N GLY A 614 -15.64 22.15 41.30
CA GLY A 614 -16.24 20.87 40.92
C GLY A 614 -15.22 19.75 40.65
N SER A 615 -13.94 19.99 40.94
CA SER A 615 -12.92 18.95 40.97
C SER A 615 -13.09 18.06 42.20
N THR A 616 -12.68 16.80 42.10
CA THR A 616 -12.66 15.84 43.20
C THR A 616 -11.22 15.57 43.66
N CYS A 617 -11.08 14.85 44.77
CA CYS A 617 -9.78 14.38 45.21
C CYS A 617 -9.14 13.42 44.20
N ARG A 618 -7.81 13.31 44.31
CA ARG A 618 -7.01 12.39 43.51
C ARG A 618 -6.22 11.47 44.43
N SER A 619 -5.80 10.33 43.93
CA SER A 619 -4.93 9.41 44.66
C SER A 619 -3.58 10.05 44.99
N ALA A 620 -3.05 9.77 46.18
CA ALA A 620 -1.73 10.19 46.64
C ALA A 620 -0.56 9.53 45.88
N SER A 621 -0.80 8.43 45.15
CA SER A 621 0.23 7.77 44.34
C SER A 621 0.45 8.48 43.01
N ARG A 622 -0.64 8.71 42.25
CA ARG A 622 -0.61 9.16 40.84
C ARG A 622 0.29 8.30 39.93
N ASP A 623 0.73 7.13 40.38
CA ASP A 623 1.56 6.25 39.59
C ASP A 623 0.74 5.65 38.44
N VAL A 624 1.35 5.55 37.26
CA VAL A 624 0.81 4.76 36.15
C VAL A 624 1.91 3.84 35.61
N ALA A 625 1.66 2.54 35.66
CA ALA A 625 2.65 1.50 35.37
C ALA A 625 3.21 1.61 33.94
N GLY A 626 4.54 1.57 33.82
CA GLY A 626 5.23 1.69 32.53
C GLY A 626 5.28 3.11 31.94
N THR A 627 4.86 4.12 32.69
CA THR A 627 4.80 5.52 32.24
C THR A 627 5.63 6.44 33.13
N LEU A 628 5.77 7.70 32.72
CA LEU A 628 6.49 8.72 33.47
C LEU A 628 5.72 9.22 34.70
N ALA A 629 4.39 9.13 34.72
CA ALA A 629 3.54 9.68 35.78
C ALA A 629 3.73 9.00 37.13
N GLY A 630 3.90 9.79 38.19
CA GLY A 630 4.08 9.34 39.57
C GLY A 630 5.33 9.91 40.25
N ALA A 631 5.74 9.27 41.35
CA ALA A 631 6.96 9.60 42.07
C ALA A 631 8.15 8.73 41.61
N TRP A 632 9.36 9.29 41.67
CA TRP A 632 10.63 8.64 41.32
C TRP A 632 11.72 9.04 42.32
N PHE A 633 12.52 8.10 42.79
CA PHE A 633 13.46 8.27 43.90
C PHE A 633 14.91 8.09 43.43
N LEU A 634 15.81 8.98 43.84
CA LEU A 634 17.22 8.87 43.44
C LEU A 634 17.85 7.61 44.09
N ASP A 635 18.54 6.75 43.29
CA ASP A 635 19.11 5.42 43.64
C ASP A 635 20.17 5.45 44.79
N THR A 636 20.43 6.61 45.41
CA THR A 636 21.36 6.72 46.54
C THR A 636 20.62 6.79 47.87
N ALA A 637 20.77 5.72 48.66
CA ALA A 637 20.28 5.62 50.04
C ALA A 637 20.34 6.96 50.82
N LEU A 638 19.17 7.36 51.30
CA LEU A 638 18.81 8.51 52.14
C LEU A 638 19.97 9.22 52.87
N PRO A 639 20.18 10.53 52.64
CA PRO A 639 20.76 11.39 53.66
C PRO A 639 19.84 12.52 54.15
N LEU A 640 18.64 12.73 53.58
CA LEU A 640 17.73 13.81 54.01
C LEU A 640 16.26 13.39 53.92
N GLY A 641 15.64 13.09 55.06
CA GLY A 641 14.21 12.75 55.20
C GLY A 641 13.87 11.26 55.03
N PRO A 642 12.64 10.84 55.36
CA PRO A 642 12.25 9.42 55.36
C PRO A 642 12.23 8.77 53.95
N PHE A 643 12.20 9.55 52.87
CA PHE A 643 12.06 9.06 51.48
C PHE A 643 13.18 9.48 50.50
N GLY A 644 14.06 10.41 50.90
CA GLY A 644 15.21 10.84 50.08
C GLY A 644 14.85 11.85 48.98
N PRO A 645 15.81 12.24 48.13
CA PRO A 645 15.56 13.09 46.98
C PRO A 645 14.64 12.36 45.99
N GLN A 646 13.53 12.98 45.63
CA GLN A 646 12.57 12.42 44.68
C GLN A 646 12.15 13.46 43.64
N ILE A 647 11.60 12.97 42.53
CA ILE A 647 10.93 13.76 41.50
C ILE A 647 9.47 13.34 41.50
N ALA A 648 8.59 14.34 41.55
CA ALA A 648 7.15 14.17 41.42
C ALA A 648 6.72 14.67 40.04
N ILE A 649 6.08 13.80 39.25
CA ILE A 649 5.59 14.13 37.90
C ILE A 649 4.11 13.79 37.84
N SER A 650 3.26 14.80 37.78
CA SER A 650 1.80 14.61 37.69
C SER A 650 1.18 15.80 36.97
N THR A 651 -0.13 15.75 36.77
CA THR A 651 -0.91 16.87 36.26
C THR A 651 -1.53 17.66 37.39
N SER A 652 -1.76 18.96 37.20
CA SER A 652 -2.59 19.82 38.04
C SER A 652 -4.08 19.59 37.74
N LEU A 653 -4.98 20.17 38.54
CA LEU A 653 -6.43 20.06 38.31
C LEU A 653 -6.89 20.70 37.00
N ASP A 654 -6.19 21.74 36.53
CA ASP A 654 -6.45 22.41 35.25
C ASP A 654 -5.68 21.77 34.08
N GLY A 655 -5.03 20.62 34.31
CA GLY A 655 -4.40 19.80 33.27
C GLY A 655 -2.98 20.24 32.87
N GLN A 656 -2.38 21.19 33.56
CA GLN A 656 -0.96 21.51 33.38
C GLN A 656 -0.09 20.37 33.92
N LEU A 657 1.06 20.14 33.30
CA LEU A 657 2.04 19.21 33.84
C LEU A 657 2.87 19.92 34.91
N GLU A 658 2.99 19.28 36.07
CA GLU A 658 3.76 19.71 37.23
C GLU A 658 4.96 18.76 37.42
N ILE A 659 6.17 19.33 37.46
CA ILE A 659 7.41 18.58 37.71
C ILE A 659 8.11 19.18 38.93
N GLY A 660 8.15 18.43 40.02
CA GLY A 660 8.85 18.75 41.26
C GLY A 660 10.20 18.03 41.38
N GLY A 661 11.11 18.57 42.20
CA GLY A 661 12.33 17.85 42.61
C GLY A 661 13.58 18.05 41.73
N LEU A 662 13.55 18.94 40.74
CA LEU A 662 14.69 19.21 39.84
C LEU A 662 15.61 20.39 40.28
N GLY A 663 15.34 21.01 41.43
CA GLY A 663 16.16 22.09 42.01
C GLY A 663 15.76 23.52 41.58
N ASP A 664 14.92 23.66 40.56
CA ASP A 664 14.41 24.96 40.06
C ASP A 664 13.03 25.35 40.62
N GLY A 665 12.61 24.69 41.71
CA GLY A 665 11.23 24.78 42.23
C GLY A 665 10.26 23.94 41.39
N LEU A 666 8.96 24.24 41.50
CA LEU A 666 7.92 23.54 40.75
C LEU A 666 7.89 24.05 39.30
N ILE A 667 8.13 23.15 38.34
CA ILE A 667 8.12 23.45 36.91
C ILE A 667 6.74 23.15 36.34
N TRP A 668 6.22 24.10 35.56
CA TRP A 668 4.88 24.05 34.98
C TRP A 668 4.97 24.01 33.45
N ILE A 669 4.30 23.03 32.84
CA ILE A 669 4.16 22.95 31.38
C ILE A 669 2.69 23.05 31.03
N SER A 670 2.32 24.17 30.40
CA SER A 670 0.96 24.44 29.94
C SER A 670 0.55 23.43 28.85
N PRO A 671 -0.74 23.02 28.78
CA PRO A 671 -1.27 22.21 27.69
C PRO A 671 -0.99 22.75 26.29
N ASP A 672 -0.87 24.08 26.15
CA ASP A 672 -0.57 24.75 24.88
C ASP A 672 0.94 24.78 24.54
N ALA A 673 1.81 24.29 25.43
CA ALA A 673 3.24 24.29 25.20
C ALA A 673 3.63 23.28 24.10
N PRO A 674 4.58 23.59 23.20
CA PRO A 674 4.95 22.70 22.09
C PRO A 674 5.47 21.31 22.52
N THR A 675 6.02 21.21 23.72
CA THR A 675 6.57 19.97 24.30
C THR A 675 5.60 19.30 25.27
N PHE A 676 4.36 19.76 25.37
CA PHE A 676 3.37 19.18 26.28
C PHE A 676 2.92 17.79 25.79
N VAL A 677 3.09 16.81 26.67
CA VAL A 677 2.57 15.44 26.56
C VAL A 677 2.20 15.01 27.97
N LEU A 678 1.05 14.38 28.15
CA LEU A 678 0.64 13.85 29.45
C LEU A 678 1.67 12.83 29.96
N PRO A 679 2.07 12.89 31.24
CA PRO A 679 3.10 11.99 31.77
C PRO A 679 2.66 10.52 31.72
N GLU A 680 1.35 10.24 31.79
CA GLU A 680 0.77 8.90 31.63
C GLU A 680 0.87 8.37 30.18
N ALA A 681 1.11 9.25 29.20
CA ALA A 681 1.31 8.86 27.80
C ALA A 681 2.78 8.65 27.43
N VAL A 682 3.73 9.05 28.28
CA VAL A 682 5.16 8.89 28.04
C VAL A 682 5.61 7.52 28.53
N THR A 683 5.86 6.58 27.60
CA THR A 683 6.28 5.20 27.88
C THR A 683 7.74 4.89 27.53
N THR A 684 8.43 5.81 26.85
CA THR A 684 9.83 5.63 26.41
C THR A 684 10.71 6.80 26.87
N GLU A 685 10.80 7.87 26.10
CA GLU A 685 11.54 9.08 26.46
C GLU A 685 10.82 10.32 25.95
N HIS A 686 10.92 11.42 26.68
CA HIS A 686 10.31 12.69 26.30
C HIS A 686 11.02 13.88 26.93
N CYS A 687 11.15 14.96 26.18
CA CYS A 687 11.74 16.20 26.66
C CYS A 687 10.70 17.30 26.79
N TYR A 688 10.50 17.77 28.02
CA TYR A 688 9.70 18.94 28.33
C TYR A 688 10.56 20.19 28.33
N GLN A 689 9.98 21.31 27.90
CA GLN A 689 10.66 22.60 27.87
C GLN A 689 9.77 23.70 28.46
N ALA A 690 10.26 24.37 29.49
CA ALA A 690 9.57 25.48 30.15
C ALA A 690 10.56 26.52 30.68
N ALA A 691 10.18 27.79 30.64
CA ALA A 691 10.95 28.92 31.20
C ALA A 691 12.44 29.00 30.78
N GLY A 692 12.82 28.44 29.62
CA GLY A 692 14.22 28.42 29.15
C GLY A 692 15.07 27.27 29.69
N HIS A 693 14.44 26.32 30.38
CA HIS A 693 15.03 25.08 30.87
C HIS A 693 14.37 23.88 30.16
N PHE A 694 15.10 22.77 30.09
CA PHE A 694 14.58 21.50 29.60
C PHE A 694 14.63 20.43 30.69
N SER A 695 13.68 19.50 30.64
CA SER A 695 13.64 18.30 31.47
C SER A 695 13.42 17.10 30.56
N PHE A 696 14.48 16.36 30.28
CA PHE A 696 14.48 15.19 29.41
C PHE A 696 14.45 13.94 30.28
N PHE A 697 13.43 13.13 30.08
CA PHE A 697 13.18 11.89 30.80
C PHE A 697 13.33 10.71 29.85
N LYS A 698 13.95 9.62 30.33
CA LYS A 698 14.05 8.35 29.62
C LYS A 698 13.77 7.20 30.58
N ILE A 699 12.67 6.50 30.32
CA ILE A 699 12.26 5.30 31.04
C ILE A 699 13.19 4.16 30.61
N LEU A 700 13.78 3.50 31.60
CA LEU A 700 14.69 2.38 31.46
C LEU A 700 14.01 1.10 31.98
N PRO A 701 14.50 -0.08 31.59
CA PRO A 701 14.04 -1.35 32.17
C PRO A 701 14.16 -1.38 33.69
N ASN A 702 13.35 -2.24 34.33
CA ASN A 702 13.30 -2.45 35.77
C ASN A 702 12.85 -1.22 36.58
N GLN A 703 11.89 -0.45 36.04
CA GLN A 703 11.31 0.72 36.70
C GLN A 703 12.36 1.77 37.11
N ARG A 704 13.27 2.09 36.18
CA ARG A 704 14.29 3.13 36.37
C ARG A 704 14.04 4.27 35.41
N LEU A 705 14.43 5.47 35.81
CA LEU A 705 14.25 6.70 35.07
C LEU A 705 15.57 7.45 35.01
N ALA A 706 16.08 7.65 33.80
CA ALA A 706 17.19 8.57 33.57
C ALA A 706 16.66 9.98 33.32
N VAL A 707 17.22 10.95 34.03
CA VAL A 707 16.77 12.35 34.00
C VAL A 707 17.93 13.26 33.66
N MET A 708 17.76 14.05 32.61
CA MET A 708 18.64 15.18 32.28
C MET A 708 17.86 16.48 32.44
N HIS A 709 18.44 17.43 33.15
CA HIS A 709 17.84 18.75 33.36
C HIS A 709 18.90 19.83 33.18
N GLY A 710 18.56 20.89 32.46
CA GLY A 710 19.50 21.96 32.15
C GLY A 710 18.86 23.17 31.49
N SER A 711 19.70 24.15 31.17
CA SER A 711 19.27 25.37 30.48
C SER A 711 19.34 25.22 28.95
N GLY A 712 18.44 25.91 28.26
CA GLY A 712 18.35 25.91 26.80
C GLY A 712 17.19 25.08 26.25
N PRO A 713 17.16 24.84 24.93
CA PRO A 713 16.15 24.02 24.29
C PRO A 713 16.35 22.53 24.61
N CYS A 714 15.31 21.74 24.38
CA CYS A 714 15.40 20.29 24.43
C CYS A 714 16.53 19.76 23.52
N PRO A 715 17.48 18.96 24.06
CA PRO A 715 18.50 18.29 23.26
C PRO A 715 17.88 17.34 22.24
N THR A 716 18.56 17.14 21.10
CA THR A 716 18.11 16.20 20.06
C THR A 716 18.40 14.74 20.40
N GLU A 717 19.33 14.50 21.32
CA GLU A 717 19.73 13.16 21.77
C GLU A 717 19.77 13.11 23.29
N PHE A 718 19.33 11.98 23.87
CA PHE A 718 19.44 11.72 25.29
C PHE A 718 20.83 11.14 25.63
N LEU A 719 21.59 11.84 26.48
CA LEU A 719 22.93 11.43 26.91
C LEU A 719 22.89 10.76 28.28
N LEU A 720 22.87 9.43 28.30
CA LEU A 720 22.76 8.66 29.54
C LEU A 720 23.90 8.94 30.54
N GLU A 721 25.11 9.25 30.06
CA GLU A 721 26.28 9.55 30.89
C GLU A 721 26.17 10.88 31.66
N GLU A 722 25.28 11.78 31.23
CA GLU A 722 25.03 13.09 31.87
C GLU A 722 23.72 13.11 32.67
N SER A 723 23.10 11.93 32.87
CA SER A 723 21.80 11.79 33.53
C SER A 723 21.92 11.34 34.99
N TYR A 724 20.94 11.74 35.80
CA TYR A 724 20.70 11.18 37.12
C TYR A 724 19.74 10.00 37.00
N ILE A 725 19.99 8.92 37.75
CA ILE A 725 19.13 7.74 37.73
C ILE A 725 18.25 7.71 38.98
N TYR A 726 16.95 7.64 38.72
CA TYR A 726 15.91 7.45 39.69
C TYR A 726 15.30 6.06 39.52
N ASP A 727 14.75 5.52 40.58
CA ASP A 727 14.01 4.27 40.61
C ASP A 727 12.59 4.55 41.08
N ARG A 728 11.68 3.65 40.74
CA ARG A 728 10.32 3.67 41.27
C ARG A 728 10.20 2.99 42.64
#